data_AF-A0A228QQW3-F1
#
_entry.id   AF-A0A228QQW3-F1
#
_cell.length_a   1.000
_cell.length_b   1.000
_cell.length_c   1.000
_cell.angle_alpha   90.00
_cell.angle_beta   90.00
_cell.angle_gamma   90.00
#
_symmetry.space_group_name_H-M   'P 1'
#
loop_
_entity.id
_entity.type
_entity.pdbx_description
1 polymer ?
#
loop_
_entity_poly.entity_id
_entity_poly.type
_entity_poly.pdbx_seq_one_letter_code
_entity_poly.pdbx_strand_id
1 'polypeptide(L)'
;MVNTQAKHSYADLSTKTEEEDVVLGQLLQVIMDDIWLLLGIAVTVVALAGLYCYIAKPVYQADVHVRVEGNDNTSQALTQTQTGAMINSGPQQAPTDAEIEIIKSRGVVAPVVEQFKLNFSVVPKTLPVIGSLAARVATPGEPGRPWLGLKSYAWGGEIADVDSINVVPALEGKKLTLTAGPNGTYSIVDQNGMRLLSGHVGESAQGGGVTLLVSKLVARPGTQFTVVRYNDLDAISGFQTGIQVTEQGKQTGVVQISLEGKDPDQTAAIANALAHSYLNQHVVAKQAEATKMLDFLKGEEPRLKADLERAEAALTQYQRTSGSINASDEAKVYLEGSVQYEQQIAAQRLQLASLAQRFTDSHPMVIAAKQQLAELQGEKDKFSNRFRSLPATEVKAVQLQRDAKVAEDIYVLLLNRVQELSVQKAGTGGNIHLVDSALRPGDPVKPKKVLILSAAVFLGLILGTGVVFLRRNMFQGIEDPDRIERAFNLPLYGLVPQSAEQVKLDAQAEKSGSRTRPILASLRPKDLSVESLRSLRTAMQFAMMDAKNRVIVLTGPTPGIGKSFLTVNLAVLLAHSGKRVLLIDADMRRGLLDRYFGLTSQPGLSELLSDQSALEDAVRETPVQGLSFISAGTRPPNPSELLMSTRLPQYLEGLGKRYDVVLIDSPPVLAVTDATIIGRMAGSTFLVLRSGMHTEGEIADAIKRLRTAGVDLEGGIFNGVPPKARGYGRGYAAVHEYLSA
;
A
#
# COMPACT_ATOMS: atom_id res chain seq x y z
N MET A 1 -55.60 36.00 3.89
CA MET A 1 -54.56 35.02 3.52
C MET A 1 -53.77 34.72 4.78
N VAL A 2 -54.09 33.59 5.42
CA VAL A 2 -53.55 33.17 6.72
C VAL A 2 -52.40 32.21 6.45
N ASN A 3 -51.28 32.46 7.13
CA ASN A 3 -50.03 31.74 7.02
C ASN A 3 -50.11 30.41 7.78
N THR A 4 -49.84 29.29 7.11
CA THR A 4 -49.74 27.97 7.73
C THR A 4 -48.61 27.22 7.05
N GLN A 5 -47.48 27.05 7.75
CA GLN A 5 -46.55 25.91 7.63
C GLN A 5 -45.26 26.19 8.43
N ALA A 6 -45.14 25.62 9.63
CA ALA A 6 -43.87 25.38 10.31
C ALA A 6 -44.08 24.48 11.54
N LYS A 7 -44.35 23.20 11.34
CA LYS A 7 -44.20 22.14 12.36
C LYS A 7 -44.01 20.82 11.64
N HIS A 8 -42.77 20.42 11.34
CA HIS A 8 -42.27 19.04 11.13
C HIS A 8 -40.81 19.13 10.69
N SER A 9 -39.85 19.19 11.63
CA SER A 9 -38.41 19.02 11.27
C SER A 9 -37.50 18.55 12.42
N TYR A 10 -38.04 18.17 13.58
CA TYR A 10 -37.22 17.77 14.75
C TYR A 10 -37.24 16.26 15.07
N ALA A 11 -38.00 15.44 14.33
CA ALA A 11 -38.12 14.00 14.60
C ALA A 11 -37.17 13.12 13.76
N ASP A 12 -36.59 13.64 12.67
CA ASP A 12 -35.70 12.86 11.76
C ASP A 12 -34.23 12.82 12.18
N LEU A 13 -33.82 13.68 13.13
CA LEU A 13 -32.42 13.74 13.58
C LEU A 13 -32.11 12.76 14.72
N SER A 14 -33.10 12.33 15.51
CA SER A 14 -32.88 11.37 16.60
C SER A 14 -32.91 9.91 16.13
N THR A 15 -33.67 9.60 15.07
CA THR A 15 -33.77 8.26 14.49
C THR A 15 -32.49 7.84 13.78
N LYS A 16 -31.79 8.80 13.15
CA LYS A 16 -30.53 8.54 12.43
C LYS A 16 -29.37 8.15 13.35
N THR A 17 -29.28 8.79 14.52
CA THR A 17 -28.23 8.52 15.51
C THR A 17 -28.42 7.16 16.18
N GLU A 18 -29.67 6.77 16.48
CA GLU A 18 -29.96 5.42 17.00
C GLU A 18 -29.71 4.33 15.95
N GLU A 19 -29.96 4.58 14.67
CA GLU A 19 -29.64 3.63 13.60
C GLU A 19 -28.12 3.47 13.39
N GLU A 20 -27.35 4.56 13.43
CA GLU A 20 -25.88 4.50 13.32
C GLU A 20 -25.23 3.80 14.53
N ASP A 21 -25.69 4.08 15.75
CA ASP A 21 -25.17 3.44 16.98
C ASP A 21 -25.48 1.93 17.01
N VAL A 22 -26.63 1.51 16.51
CA VAL A 22 -27.01 0.09 16.42
C VAL A 22 -26.20 -0.64 15.34
N VAL A 23 -25.93 0.00 14.21
CA VAL A 23 -25.08 -0.58 13.14
C VAL A 23 -23.64 -0.74 13.65
N LEU A 24 -23.14 0.24 14.40
CA LEU A 24 -21.80 0.18 15.00
C LEU A 24 -21.70 -0.93 16.05
N GLY A 25 -22.71 -1.07 16.91
CA GLY A 25 -22.78 -2.13 17.92
C GLY A 25 -22.84 -3.54 17.31
N GLN A 26 -23.57 -3.71 16.20
CA GLN A 26 -23.62 -4.97 15.46
C GLN A 26 -22.28 -5.30 14.79
N LEU A 27 -21.60 -4.32 14.20
CA LEU A 27 -20.24 -4.48 13.66
C LEU A 27 -19.25 -4.93 14.75
N LEU A 28 -19.37 -4.36 15.94
CA LEU A 28 -18.47 -4.68 17.06
C LEU A 28 -18.71 -6.09 17.63
N GLN A 29 -19.97 -6.53 17.71
CA GLN A 29 -20.28 -7.93 18.05
C GLN A 29 -19.79 -8.92 16.99
N VAL A 30 -19.93 -8.58 15.70
CA VAL A 30 -19.43 -9.42 14.60
C VAL A 30 -17.92 -9.61 14.68
N ILE A 31 -17.18 -8.56 15.01
CA ILE A 31 -15.73 -8.62 15.21
C ILE A 31 -15.37 -9.47 16.43
N MET A 32 -16.16 -9.43 17.51
CA MET A 32 -15.94 -10.22 18.71
C MET A 32 -16.17 -11.73 18.50
N ASP A 33 -17.21 -12.12 17.75
CA ASP A 33 -17.55 -13.53 17.51
C ASP A 33 -16.46 -14.28 16.75
N ASP A 34 -15.83 -13.63 15.76
CA ASP A 34 -14.79 -14.21 14.89
C ASP A 34 -13.40 -13.58 15.10
N ILE A 35 -13.13 -13.03 16.29
CA ILE A 35 -11.89 -12.28 16.59
C ILE A 35 -10.62 -13.09 16.31
N TRP A 36 -10.67 -14.40 16.51
CA TRP A 36 -9.54 -15.31 16.26
C TRP A 36 -9.20 -15.46 14.77
N LEU A 37 -10.21 -15.43 13.90
CA LEU A 37 -10.01 -15.50 12.45
C LEU A 37 -9.42 -14.18 11.94
N LEU A 38 -9.94 -13.05 12.44
CA LEU A 38 -9.40 -11.73 12.16
C LEU A 38 -7.93 -11.61 12.62
N LEU A 39 -7.64 -12.01 13.86
CA LEU A 39 -6.28 -12.01 14.39
C LEU A 39 -5.36 -12.96 13.61
N GLY A 40 -5.85 -14.14 13.22
CA GLY A 40 -5.08 -15.09 12.41
C GLY A 40 -4.66 -14.50 11.06
N ILE A 41 -5.57 -13.82 10.36
CA ILE A 41 -5.27 -13.14 9.09
C ILE A 41 -4.28 -11.99 9.32
N ALA A 42 -4.53 -11.14 10.32
CA ALA A 42 -3.66 -10.01 10.62
C ALA A 42 -2.23 -10.45 10.96
N VAL A 43 -2.07 -11.46 11.82
CA VAL A 43 -0.77 -12.04 12.18
C VAL A 43 -0.07 -12.64 10.95
N THR A 44 -0.81 -13.31 10.07
CA THR A 44 -0.22 -13.88 8.84
C THR A 44 0.30 -12.79 7.91
N VAL A 45 -0.45 -11.71 7.70
CA VAL A 45 -0.03 -10.58 6.85
C VAL A 45 1.21 -9.88 7.45
N VAL A 46 1.22 -9.66 8.76
CA VAL A 46 2.37 -9.06 9.46
C VAL A 46 3.59 -9.99 9.41
N ALA A 47 3.41 -11.30 9.57
CA ALA A 47 4.50 -12.27 9.47
C ALA A 47 5.12 -12.29 8.06
N LEU A 48 4.29 -12.23 7.00
CA LEU A 48 4.76 -12.11 5.63
C LEU A 48 5.51 -10.79 5.37
N ALA A 49 5.01 -9.67 5.92
CA ALA A 49 5.68 -8.37 5.82
C ALA A 49 7.03 -8.34 6.57
N GLY A 50 7.08 -8.97 7.75
CA GLY A 50 8.30 -9.15 8.53
C GLY A 50 9.31 -10.02 7.79
N LEU A 51 8.86 -11.13 7.20
CA LEU A 51 9.68 -11.99 6.34
C LEU A 51 10.21 -11.23 5.13
N TYR A 52 9.39 -10.41 4.47
CA TYR A 52 9.84 -9.54 3.39
C TYR A 52 10.93 -8.56 3.84
N CYS A 53 10.74 -7.88 4.98
CA CYS A 53 11.75 -6.96 5.52
C CYS A 53 13.06 -7.68 5.90
N TYR A 54 12.98 -8.96 6.26
CA TYR A 54 14.13 -9.82 6.54
C TYR A 54 14.79 -10.36 5.26
N ILE A 55 14.08 -10.50 4.15
CA ILE A 55 14.64 -11.01 2.89
C ILE A 55 15.15 -9.87 1.99
N ALA A 56 14.47 -8.73 2.00
CA ALA A 56 14.82 -7.58 1.16
C ALA A 56 16.25 -7.11 1.45
N LYS A 57 17.02 -6.91 0.38
CA LYS A 57 18.39 -6.40 0.47
C LYS A 57 18.37 -4.96 0.99
N PRO A 58 19.22 -4.61 1.97
CA PRO A 58 19.33 -3.24 2.45
C PRO A 58 19.80 -2.32 1.32
N VAL A 59 19.26 -1.11 1.28
CA VAL A 59 19.73 -0.03 0.40
C VAL A 59 20.21 1.10 1.29
N TYR A 60 21.39 1.61 0.97
CA TYR A 60 22.08 2.67 1.67
C TYR A 60 22.08 3.94 0.83
N GLN A 61 22.11 5.08 1.48
CA GLN A 61 22.17 6.38 0.83
C GLN A 61 23.48 7.08 1.24
N ALA A 62 24.17 7.67 0.28
CA ALA A 62 25.34 8.51 0.52
C ALA A 62 25.11 9.90 -0.07
N ASP A 63 25.45 10.92 0.70
CA ASP A 63 25.17 12.31 0.40
C ASP A 63 26.47 13.12 0.32
N VAL A 64 26.58 13.96 -0.72
CA VAL A 64 27.69 14.90 -0.90
C VAL A 64 27.14 16.31 -0.99
N HIS A 65 27.78 17.27 -0.34
CA HIS A 65 27.37 18.67 -0.36
C HIS A 65 28.40 19.52 -1.11
N VAL A 66 27.94 20.20 -2.16
CA VAL A 66 28.74 21.11 -2.97
C VAL A 66 28.16 22.51 -2.85
N ARG A 67 28.99 23.49 -2.50
CA ARG A 67 28.59 24.90 -2.47
C ARG A 67 29.03 25.57 -3.75
N VAL A 68 28.07 26.25 -4.39
CA VAL A 68 28.29 27.14 -5.51
C VAL A 68 28.18 28.57 -4.99
N GLU A 69 29.31 29.25 -4.94
CA GLU A 69 29.36 30.67 -4.64
C GLU A 69 29.08 31.47 -5.91
N GLY A 70 28.28 32.53 -5.79
CA GLY A 70 28.06 33.48 -6.88
C GLY A 70 29.40 34.07 -7.35
N ASN A 71 29.45 34.60 -8.58
CA ASN A 71 30.64 35.30 -9.05
C ASN A 71 31.00 36.42 -8.07
N ASP A 72 32.11 36.25 -7.37
CA ASP A 72 32.66 37.24 -6.47
C ASP A 72 32.87 38.55 -7.23
N ASN A 73 32.25 39.62 -6.73
CA ASN A 73 32.35 40.98 -7.25
C ASN A 73 33.78 41.56 -7.19
N THR A 74 34.76 40.79 -6.74
CA THR A 74 36.17 41.19 -6.57
C THR A 74 36.81 41.62 -7.89
N SER A 75 36.46 40.98 -9.02
CA SER A 75 36.88 41.42 -10.36
C SER A 75 36.15 42.68 -10.84
N GLN A 76 34.94 42.95 -10.33
CA GLN A 76 34.22 44.20 -10.62
C GLN A 76 34.75 45.38 -9.81
N ALA A 77 35.19 45.16 -8.57
CA ALA A 77 35.73 46.19 -7.68
C ALA A 77 37.00 46.87 -8.23
N LEU A 78 37.89 46.10 -8.90
CA LEU A 78 39.09 46.64 -9.56
C LEU A 78 38.76 47.46 -10.81
N THR A 79 37.69 47.10 -11.54
CA THR A 79 37.26 47.82 -12.74
C THR A 79 36.50 49.09 -12.39
N GLN A 80 35.71 49.06 -11.30
CA GLN A 80 34.93 50.20 -10.78
C GLN A 80 35.82 51.32 -10.19
N THR A 81 36.97 50.99 -9.62
CA THR A 81 37.86 51.98 -8.98
C THR A 81 38.66 52.83 -9.96
N GLN A 82 38.93 52.37 -11.19
CA GLN A 82 39.73 53.11 -12.17
C GLN A 82 38.93 53.82 -13.27
N THR A 83 37.74 53.33 -13.63
CA THR A 83 36.96 53.89 -14.77
C THR A 83 35.79 54.78 -14.35
N GLY A 84 35.47 54.86 -13.05
CA GLY A 84 34.33 55.64 -12.54
C GLY A 84 32.95 55.17 -13.02
N ALA A 85 32.88 54.10 -13.83
CA ALA A 85 31.65 53.52 -14.34
C ALA A 85 31.15 52.45 -13.36
N MET A 86 29.99 52.71 -12.72
CA MET A 86 29.23 51.65 -12.05
C MET A 86 28.68 50.71 -13.12
N ILE A 87 29.39 49.61 -13.40
CA ILE A 87 28.83 48.48 -14.14
C ILE A 87 27.89 47.77 -13.17
N ASN A 88 26.63 48.23 -13.12
CA ASN A 88 25.57 47.60 -12.34
C ASN A 88 25.05 46.37 -13.09
N SER A 89 25.86 45.31 -13.17
CA SER A 89 25.30 43.96 -13.33
C SER A 89 24.86 43.54 -11.94
N GLY A 90 23.55 43.55 -11.67
CA GLY A 90 23.01 43.13 -10.38
C GLY A 90 23.54 41.73 -9.98
N PRO A 91 23.50 41.38 -8.69
CA PRO A 91 23.97 40.08 -8.21
C PRO A 91 23.06 38.99 -8.78
N GLN A 92 23.42 38.50 -9.96
CA GLN A 92 22.82 37.30 -10.54
C GLN A 92 23.63 36.15 -9.96
N GLN A 93 23.27 35.73 -8.74
CA GLN A 93 23.58 34.38 -8.30
C GLN A 93 23.17 33.45 -9.45
N ALA A 94 24.08 32.58 -9.89
CA ALA A 94 23.74 31.57 -10.87
C ALA A 94 22.52 30.81 -10.31
N PRO A 95 21.44 30.62 -11.08
CA PRO A 95 20.31 29.84 -10.59
C PRO A 95 20.84 28.46 -10.23
N THR A 96 20.72 28.06 -8.96
CA THR A 96 21.15 26.74 -8.48
C THR A 96 20.56 25.62 -9.35
N ASP A 97 19.39 25.85 -9.95
CA ASP A 97 18.74 25.00 -10.95
C ASP A 97 19.62 24.69 -12.18
N ALA A 98 20.37 25.66 -12.70
CA ALA A 98 21.26 25.43 -13.84
C ALA A 98 22.44 24.54 -13.46
N GLU A 99 22.98 24.71 -12.25
CA GLU A 99 24.06 23.87 -11.73
C GLU A 99 23.60 22.45 -11.45
N ILE A 100 22.36 22.28 -10.96
CA ILE A 100 21.72 20.97 -10.80
C ILE A 100 21.67 20.20 -12.14
N GLU A 101 21.31 20.88 -13.24
CA GLU A 101 21.31 20.27 -14.58
C GLU A 101 22.72 19.97 -15.10
N ILE A 102 23.71 20.82 -14.80
CA ILE A 102 25.11 20.57 -15.16
C ILE A 102 25.67 19.34 -14.43
N ILE A 103 25.37 19.17 -13.14
CA ILE A 103 25.77 18.00 -12.35
C ILE A 103 25.21 16.70 -12.98
N LYS A 104 23.97 16.75 -13.48
CA LYS A 104 23.33 15.61 -14.16
C LYS A 104 23.80 15.44 -15.61
N SER A 105 24.54 16.39 -16.17
CA SER A 105 24.95 16.35 -17.58
C SER A 105 25.86 15.15 -17.88
N ARG A 106 25.85 14.70 -19.13
CA ARG A 106 26.69 13.60 -19.60
C ARG A 106 28.18 13.86 -19.38
N GLY A 107 28.63 15.11 -19.48
CA GLY A 107 30.04 15.48 -19.29
C GLY A 107 30.54 15.17 -17.87
N VAL A 108 29.65 15.24 -16.88
CA VAL A 108 29.96 14.96 -15.47
C VAL A 108 29.75 13.48 -15.15
N VAL A 109 28.68 12.89 -15.67
CA VAL A 109 28.27 11.52 -15.35
C VAL A 109 29.09 10.44 -16.07
N ALA A 110 29.41 10.62 -17.36
CA ALA A 110 30.04 9.57 -18.16
C ALA A 110 31.39 9.08 -17.60
N PRO A 111 32.29 9.96 -17.12
CA PRO A 111 33.55 9.52 -16.50
C PRO A 111 33.34 8.63 -15.26
N VAL A 112 32.28 8.90 -14.48
CA VAL A 112 31.96 8.13 -13.27
C VAL A 112 31.42 6.74 -13.64
N VAL A 113 30.55 6.67 -14.65
CA VAL A 113 30.02 5.40 -15.18
C VAL A 113 31.14 4.51 -15.70
N GLU A 114 32.14 5.09 -16.37
CA GLU A 114 33.31 4.38 -16.87
C GLU A 114 34.25 3.94 -15.72
N GLN A 115 34.58 4.85 -14.79
CA GLN A 115 35.46 4.59 -13.65
C GLN A 115 34.94 3.44 -12.76
N PHE A 116 33.64 3.43 -12.46
CA PHE A 116 33.01 2.42 -11.60
C PHE A 116 32.40 1.27 -12.39
N LYS A 117 32.62 1.22 -13.72
CA LYS A 117 32.19 0.12 -14.58
C LYS A 117 30.69 -0.16 -14.48
N LEU A 118 29.88 0.90 -14.40
CA LEU A 118 28.42 0.83 -14.27
C LEU A 118 27.72 0.47 -15.58
N ASN A 119 28.49 0.22 -16.64
CA ASN A 119 28.03 -0.13 -17.98
C ASN A 119 27.74 -1.63 -18.16
N PHE A 120 28.04 -2.47 -17.18
CA PHE A 120 27.61 -3.86 -17.15
C PHE A 120 27.20 -4.31 -15.75
N SER A 121 26.50 -5.44 -15.68
CA SER A 121 26.11 -6.06 -14.40
C SER A 121 26.34 -7.55 -14.42
N VAL A 122 26.89 -8.08 -13.32
CA VAL A 122 27.08 -9.51 -13.09
C VAL A 122 26.36 -9.89 -11.81
N VAL A 123 25.32 -10.71 -11.94
CA VAL A 123 24.49 -11.10 -10.80
C VAL A 123 24.35 -12.62 -10.75
N PRO A 124 24.62 -13.28 -9.60
CA PRO A 124 24.42 -14.71 -9.46
C PRO A 124 22.95 -15.09 -9.69
N LYS A 125 22.71 -16.19 -10.40
CA LYS A 125 21.34 -16.71 -10.61
C LYS A 125 20.87 -17.41 -9.34
N THR A 126 20.01 -16.76 -8.57
CA THR A 126 19.45 -17.29 -7.32
C THR A 126 17.99 -17.70 -7.49
N LEU A 127 17.51 -18.69 -6.73
CA LEU A 127 16.08 -18.98 -6.64
C LEU A 127 15.34 -17.85 -5.92
N PRO A 128 14.13 -17.47 -6.37
CA PRO A 128 13.34 -16.44 -5.69
C PRO A 128 13.03 -16.87 -4.26
N VAL A 129 13.09 -15.91 -3.32
CA VAL A 129 12.84 -16.07 -1.87
C VAL A 129 13.91 -16.91 -1.14
N ILE A 130 14.12 -18.17 -1.53
CA ILE A 130 15.00 -19.11 -0.83
C ILE A 130 16.48 -18.77 -1.08
N GLY A 131 16.85 -18.45 -2.33
CA GLY A 131 18.23 -18.12 -2.67
C GLY A 131 18.71 -16.80 -2.04
N SER A 132 17.83 -15.82 -1.89
CA SER A 132 18.12 -14.57 -1.16
C SER A 132 18.33 -14.79 0.34
N LEU A 133 17.61 -15.74 0.93
CA LEU A 133 17.73 -16.07 2.36
C LEU A 133 19.05 -16.81 2.63
N ALA A 134 19.41 -17.76 1.77
CA ALA A 134 20.69 -18.46 1.83
C ALA A 134 21.87 -17.49 1.62
N ALA A 135 21.76 -16.57 0.65
CA ALA A 135 22.77 -15.55 0.39
C ALA A 135 22.99 -14.55 1.53
N ARG A 136 21.99 -14.32 2.39
CA ARG A 136 22.10 -13.40 3.54
C ARG A 136 22.86 -14.00 4.72
N VAL A 137 22.83 -15.33 4.86
CA VAL A 137 23.50 -16.07 5.95
C VAL A 137 24.89 -16.55 5.52
N ALA A 138 25.17 -16.58 4.21
CA ALA A 138 26.44 -17.03 3.67
C ALA A 138 27.57 -16.01 3.84
N THR A 139 28.76 -16.51 4.13
CA THR A 139 30.00 -15.72 4.15
C THR A 139 30.45 -15.41 2.72
N PRO A 140 30.74 -14.15 2.36
CA PRO A 140 31.31 -13.81 1.06
C PRO A 140 32.61 -14.60 0.79
N GLY A 141 32.69 -15.29 -0.35
CA GLY A 141 33.86 -16.06 -0.76
C GLY A 141 33.83 -17.54 -0.38
N GLU A 142 32.83 -18.00 0.39
CA GLU A 142 32.62 -19.42 0.69
C GLU A 142 31.32 -19.92 0.04
N PRO A 143 31.37 -20.56 -1.13
CA PRO A 143 30.17 -21.01 -1.83
C PRO A 143 29.36 -22.00 -0.99
N GLY A 144 28.12 -21.63 -0.64
CA GLY A 144 27.22 -22.45 0.16
C GLY A 144 26.90 -23.81 -0.46
N ARG A 145 26.45 -24.79 0.32
CA ARG A 145 26.04 -26.08 -0.26
C ARG A 145 24.71 -25.93 -1.00
N PRO A 146 24.53 -26.56 -2.18
CA PRO A 146 23.28 -26.46 -2.90
C PRO A 146 22.16 -27.15 -2.15
N TRP A 147 21.09 -26.42 -1.87
CA TRP A 147 19.87 -27.02 -1.35
C TRP A 147 19.09 -27.70 -2.49
N LEU A 148 18.44 -28.81 -2.18
CA LEU A 148 17.59 -29.57 -3.12
C LEU A 148 18.33 -30.11 -4.37
N GLY A 149 19.66 -30.19 -4.35
CA GLY A 149 20.45 -30.71 -5.48
C GLY A 149 20.56 -29.78 -6.69
N LEU A 150 20.07 -28.53 -6.60
CA LEU A 150 20.05 -27.57 -7.69
C LEU A 150 21.40 -26.85 -7.83
N LYS A 151 22.32 -27.47 -8.57
CA LYS A 151 23.72 -27.00 -8.72
C LYS A 151 23.89 -25.75 -9.58
N SER A 152 22.93 -25.44 -10.46
CA SER A 152 22.99 -24.27 -11.35
C SER A 152 22.77 -22.94 -10.65
N TYR A 153 22.12 -22.96 -9.49
CA TYR A 153 21.79 -21.77 -8.73
C TYR A 153 22.88 -21.43 -7.71
N ALA A 154 23.06 -20.14 -7.49
CA ALA A 154 23.84 -19.61 -6.40
C ALA A 154 23.03 -19.69 -5.09
N TRP A 155 23.70 -20.12 -4.03
CA TRP A 155 23.14 -20.36 -2.69
C TRP A 155 23.83 -19.51 -1.62
N GLY A 156 24.65 -18.55 -2.01
CA GLY A 156 25.33 -17.61 -1.12
C GLY A 156 26.85 -17.83 -1.08
N GLY A 157 27.58 -16.72 -0.95
CA GLY A 157 29.04 -16.71 -0.87
C GLY A 157 29.77 -16.76 -2.22
N GLU A 158 29.04 -16.93 -3.33
CA GLU A 158 29.66 -16.94 -4.67
C GLU A 158 30.02 -15.52 -5.13
N ILE A 159 31.21 -15.37 -5.70
CA ILE A 159 31.75 -14.10 -6.20
C ILE A 159 32.11 -14.29 -7.68
N ALA A 160 31.63 -13.39 -8.53
CA ALA A 160 32.05 -13.27 -9.92
C ALA A 160 32.38 -11.81 -10.18
N ASP A 161 33.67 -11.48 -10.04
CA ASP A 161 34.20 -10.16 -10.33
C ASP A 161 34.70 -10.14 -11.78
N VAL A 162 34.14 -9.24 -12.57
CA VAL A 162 34.42 -9.08 -13.98
C VAL A 162 35.09 -7.73 -14.16
N ASP A 163 36.28 -7.74 -14.72
CA ASP A 163 37.07 -6.52 -14.89
C ASP A 163 36.59 -5.72 -16.10
N SER A 164 36.34 -6.38 -17.24
CA SER A 164 35.82 -5.73 -18.45
C SER A 164 35.00 -6.70 -19.30
N ILE A 165 33.95 -6.18 -19.92
CA ILE A 165 33.13 -6.90 -20.92
C ILE A 165 32.77 -5.98 -22.08
N ASN A 166 33.11 -6.42 -23.29
CA ASN A 166 32.73 -5.79 -24.53
C ASN A 166 31.94 -6.78 -25.37
N VAL A 167 30.86 -6.31 -25.99
CA VAL A 167 29.98 -7.12 -26.83
C VAL A 167 29.71 -6.39 -28.14
N VAL A 168 29.41 -7.13 -29.21
CA VAL A 168 28.89 -6.53 -30.44
C VAL A 168 27.53 -5.85 -30.18
N PRO A 169 27.16 -4.78 -30.92
CA PRO A 169 25.91 -4.05 -30.69
C PRO A 169 24.64 -4.94 -30.65
N ALA A 170 24.63 -6.04 -31.42
CA ALA A 170 23.53 -7.00 -31.42
C ALA A 170 23.32 -7.78 -30.10
N LEU A 171 24.30 -7.76 -29.20
CA LEU A 171 24.28 -8.43 -27.89
C LEU A 171 24.18 -7.43 -26.71
N GLU A 172 24.20 -6.12 -26.97
CA GLU A 172 23.97 -5.11 -25.93
C GLU A 172 22.55 -5.23 -25.35
N GLY A 173 22.44 -5.07 -24.03
CA GLY A 173 21.19 -5.20 -23.28
C GLY A 173 20.67 -6.65 -23.14
N LYS A 174 21.26 -7.63 -23.85
CA LYS A 174 20.85 -9.04 -23.77
C LYS A 174 21.44 -9.72 -22.53
N LYS A 175 20.64 -10.62 -21.93
CA LYS A 175 21.06 -11.45 -20.79
C LYS A 175 21.92 -12.61 -21.26
N LEU A 176 23.21 -12.53 -21.00
CA LEU A 176 24.18 -13.61 -21.20
C LEU A 176 24.27 -14.45 -19.92
N THR A 177 24.51 -15.76 -20.05
CA THR A 177 24.69 -16.65 -18.90
C THR A 177 26.14 -17.10 -18.81
N LEU A 178 26.84 -16.67 -17.76
CA LEU A 178 28.17 -17.15 -17.40
C LEU A 178 28.03 -18.36 -16.48
N THR A 179 28.63 -19.48 -16.85
CA THR A 179 28.63 -20.71 -16.04
C THR A 179 30.05 -20.98 -15.55
N ALA A 180 30.22 -21.11 -14.23
CA ALA A 180 31.49 -21.45 -13.61
C ALA A 180 31.84 -22.92 -13.85
N GLY A 181 33.09 -23.20 -14.23
CA GLY A 181 33.64 -24.54 -14.44
C GLY A 181 34.68 -24.92 -13.37
N PRO A 182 35.22 -26.15 -13.43
CA PRO A 182 36.30 -26.57 -12.53
C PRO A 182 37.60 -25.80 -12.81
N ASN A 183 38.47 -25.67 -11.79
CA ASN A 183 39.80 -25.06 -11.90
C ASN A 183 39.82 -23.64 -12.49
N GLY A 184 38.82 -22.81 -12.19
CA GLY A 184 38.77 -21.41 -12.66
C GLY A 184 38.44 -21.25 -14.15
N THR A 185 37.91 -22.29 -14.80
CA THR A 185 37.31 -22.17 -16.13
C THR A 185 35.92 -21.54 -16.07
N TYR A 186 35.49 -20.91 -17.15
CA TYR A 186 34.11 -20.45 -17.31
C TYR A 186 33.66 -20.52 -18.78
N SER A 187 32.35 -20.53 -18.99
CA SER A 187 31.74 -20.44 -20.33
C SER A 187 30.59 -19.45 -20.35
N ILE A 188 30.48 -18.66 -21.41
CA ILE A 188 29.33 -17.79 -21.66
C ILE A 188 28.45 -18.34 -22.78
N VAL A 189 27.14 -18.30 -22.53
CA VAL A 189 26.12 -18.63 -23.52
C VAL A 189 25.14 -17.46 -23.70
N ASP A 190 24.61 -17.32 -24.91
CA ASP A 190 23.50 -16.39 -25.21
C ASP A 190 22.16 -16.92 -24.66
N GLN A 191 21.09 -16.12 -24.78
CA GLN A 191 19.71 -16.47 -24.39
C GLN A 191 19.20 -17.74 -25.06
N ASN A 192 19.70 -18.04 -26.27
CA ASN A 192 19.36 -19.24 -27.03
C ASN A 192 20.18 -20.49 -26.63
N GLY A 193 21.05 -20.38 -25.63
CA GLY A 193 21.93 -21.47 -25.18
C GLY A 193 23.14 -21.73 -26.09
N MET A 194 23.33 -20.91 -27.13
CA MET A 194 24.52 -20.98 -27.98
C MET A 194 25.75 -20.48 -27.21
N ARG A 195 26.82 -21.29 -27.21
CA ARG A 195 28.08 -20.93 -26.56
C ARG A 195 28.80 -19.85 -27.35
N LEU A 196 29.08 -18.72 -26.71
CA LEU A 196 29.78 -17.58 -27.31
C LEU A 196 31.28 -17.67 -27.07
N LEU A 197 31.70 -17.95 -25.83
CA LEU A 197 33.11 -18.09 -25.47
C LEU A 197 33.33 -19.03 -24.28
N SER A 198 34.58 -19.45 -24.10
CA SER A 198 35.11 -20.12 -22.91
C SER A 198 36.47 -19.52 -22.56
N GLY A 199 36.74 -19.35 -21.27
CA GLY A 199 37.98 -18.72 -20.80
C GLY A 199 38.42 -19.22 -19.42
N HIS A 200 39.57 -18.72 -18.97
CA HIS A 200 40.11 -18.93 -17.63
C HIS A 200 40.13 -17.62 -16.86
N VAL A 201 39.94 -17.68 -15.55
CA VAL A 201 40.03 -16.52 -14.65
C VAL A 201 41.43 -15.92 -14.72
N GLY A 202 41.51 -14.59 -14.84
CA GLY A 202 42.75 -13.83 -14.99
C GLY A 202 43.21 -13.64 -16.44
N GLU A 203 42.63 -14.34 -17.41
CA GLU A 203 42.96 -14.22 -18.84
C GLU A 203 41.81 -13.57 -19.63
N SER A 204 42.17 -12.74 -20.61
CA SER A 204 41.20 -12.15 -21.53
C SER A 204 40.75 -13.18 -22.56
N ALA A 205 39.46 -13.48 -22.60
CA ALA A 205 38.87 -14.43 -23.54
C ALA A 205 38.01 -13.68 -24.58
N GLN A 206 38.14 -14.06 -25.85
CA GLN A 206 37.38 -13.48 -26.96
C GLN A 206 36.73 -14.58 -27.80
N GLY A 207 35.46 -14.43 -28.12
CA GLY A 207 34.71 -15.36 -28.96
C GLY A 207 33.24 -14.98 -29.10
N GLY A 208 32.62 -15.35 -30.23
CA GLY A 208 31.18 -15.16 -30.44
C GLY A 208 30.69 -13.69 -30.34
N GLY A 209 31.56 -12.73 -30.64
CA GLY A 209 31.26 -11.29 -30.51
C GLY A 209 31.32 -10.75 -29.08
N VAL A 210 31.94 -11.47 -28.15
CA VAL A 210 32.15 -11.06 -26.75
C VAL A 210 33.64 -11.12 -26.41
N THR A 211 34.14 -10.08 -25.73
CA THR A 211 35.46 -10.05 -25.10
C THR A 211 35.25 -9.85 -23.60
N LEU A 212 35.82 -10.74 -22.78
CA LEU A 212 35.61 -10.76 -21.34
C LEU A 212 36.92 -11.00 -20.59
N LEU A 213 37.14 -10.21 -19.53
CA LEU A 213 38.18 -10.45 -18.54
C LEU A 213 37.53 -10.65 -17.16
N VAL A 214 37.67 -11.86 -16.59
CA VAL A 214 37.18 -12.20 -15.26
C VAL A 214 38.34 -12.12 -14.28
N SER A 215 38.33 -11.18 -13.33
CA SER A 215 39.41 -10.99 -12.35
C SER A 215 39.37 -12.07 -11.26
N LYS A 216 38.17 -12.40 -10.75
CA LYS A 216 37.99 -13.36 -9.66
C LYS A 216 36.67 -14.10 -9.80
N LEU A 217 36.72 -15.42 -9.85
CA LEU A 217 35.52 -16.28 -9.85
C LEU A 217 35.62 -17.32 -8.74
N VAL A 218 34.85 -17.13 -7.68
CA VAL A 218 34.73 -18.06 -6.56
C VAL A 218 33.30 -18.60 -6.56
N ALA A 219 33.09 -19.74 -7.22
CA ALA A 219 31.78 -20.36 -7.35
C ALA A 219 31.91 -21.88 -7.50
N ARG A 220 30.84 -22.62 -7.19
CA ARG A 220 30.81 -24.07 -7.44
C ARG A 220 30.75 -24.34 -8.95
N PRO A 221 31.40 -25.40 -9.45
CA PRO A 221 31.23 -25.83 -10.84
C PRO A 221 29.74 -26.04 -11.17
N GLY A 222 29.30 -25.45 -12.27
CA GLY A 222 27.91 -25.41 -12.72
C GLY A 222 27.10 -24.19 -12.28
N THR A 223 27.61 -23.35 -11.37
CA THR A 223 26.89 -22.15 -10.90
C THR A 223 26.77 -21.13 -12.02
N GLN A 224 25.55 -20.61 -12.22
CA GLN A 224 25.25 -19.64 -13.28
C GLN A 224 25.16 -18.21 -12.75
N PHE A 225 25.66 -17.27 -13.55
CA PHE A 225 25.59 -15.83 -13.35
C PHE A 225 24.94 -15.21 -14.58
N THR A 226 24.08 -14.21 -14.36
CA THR A 226 23.53 -13.38 -15.42
C THR A 226 24.47 -12.21 -15.63
N VAL A 227 24.95 -12.07 -16.86
CA VAL A 227 25.86 -11.00 -17.29
C VAL A 227 25.13 -10.17 -18.34
N VAL A 228 25.05 -8.86 -18.14
CA VAL A 228 24.44 -7.93 -19.10
C VAL A 228 25.40 -6.78 -19.32
N ARG A 229 25.80 -6.54 -20.58
CA ARG A 229 26.48 -5.33 -21.02
C ARG A 229 25.42 -4.39 -21.60
N TYR A 230 25.17 -3.27 -20.95
CA TYR A 230 24.27 -2.23 -21.47
C TYR A 230 24.99 -1.46 -22.58
N ASN A 231 24.29 -0.72 -23.44
CA ASN A 231 24.99 0.28 -24.26
C ASN A 231 25.46 1.43 -23.34
N ASP A 232 26.38 2.27 -23.81
CA ASP A 232 26.92 3.34 -22.96
C ASP A 232 25.87 4.42 -22.64
N LEU A 233 24.93 4.69 -23.56
CA LEU A 233 23.90 5.70 -23.38
C LEU A 233 22.88 5.29 -22.29
N ASP A 234 22.38 4.06 -22.33
CA ASP A 234 21.44 3.49 -21.36
C ASP A 234 22.11 3.34 -19.99
N ALA A 235 23.40 3.02 -19.95
CA ALA A 235 24.16 3.02 -18.69
C ALA A 235 24.22 4.42 -18.08
N ILE A 236 24.53 5.44 -18.89
CA ILE A 236 24.56 6.85 -18.46
C ILE A 236 23.16 7.31 -18.04
N SER A 237 22.13 7.09 -18.85
CA SER A 237 20.76 7.50 -18.54
C SER A 237 20.19 6.75 -17.34
N GLY A 238 20.51 5.47 -17.18
CA GLY A 238 20.14 4.66 -16.03
C GLY A 238 20.77 5.21 -14.75
N PHE A 239 22.05 5.57 -14.80
CA PHE A 239 22.74 6.19 -13.67
C PHE A 239 22.23 7.61 -13.38
N GLN A 240 21.99 8.44 -14.40
CA GLN A 240 21.38 9.79 -14.27
C GLN A 240 20.04 9.75 -13.52
N THR A 241 19.20 8.75 -13.82
CA THR A 241 17.90 8.55 -13.15
C THR A 241 18.06 8.15 -11.68
N GLY A 242 19.17 7.50 -11.33
CA GLY A 242 19.49 7.08 -9.96
C GLY A 242 20.07 8.19 -9.08
N ILE A 243 20.53 9.30 -9.66
CA ILE A 243 21.09 10.43 -8.92
C ILE A 243 19.95 11.39 -8.52
N GLN A 244 19.89 11.74 -7.23
CA GLN A 244 19.03 12.82 -6.75
C GLN A 244 19.91 14.03 -6.46
N VAL A 245 19.54 15.18 -7.03
CA VAL A 245 20.27 16.45 -6.83
C VAL A 245 19.25 17.50 -6.40
N THR A 246 19.47 18.08 -5.23
CA THR A 246 18.53 19.03 -4.61
C THR A 246 19.27 20.17 -3.93
N GLU A 247 18.73 21.38 -3.97
CA GLU A 247 19.26 22.50 -3.17
C GLU A 247 18.82 22.39 -1.70
N GLN A 248 19.78 22.56 -0.78
CA GLN A 248 19.55 22.54 0.66
C GLN A 248 19.03 23.89 1.15
N GLY A 249 17.71 24.08 1.08
CA GLY A 249 17.05 25.36 1.39
C GLY A 249 16.96 26.27 0.17
N LYS A 250 16.15 27.33 0.24
CA LYS A 250 16.00 28.26 -0.90
C LYS A 250 17.17 29.24 -0.92
N GLN A 251 17.86 29.35 -2.05
CA GLN A 251 18.93 30.34 -2.29
C GLN A 251 20.13 30.20 -1.35
N THR A 252 20.42 28.99 -0.90
CA THR A 252 21.60 28.74 -0.05
C THR A 252 22.86 28.54 -0.87
N GLY A 253 22.72 28.21 -2.16
CA GLY A 253 23.83 27.84 -3.04
C GLY A 253 24.49 26.52 -2.63
N VAL A 254 23.87 25.73 -1.75
CA VAL A 254 24.37 24.41 -1.33
C VAL A 254 23.55 23.33 -2.02
N VAL A 255 24.20 22.58 -2.91
CA VAL A 255 23.61 21.47 -3.65
C VAL A 255 23.97 20.16 -2.96
N GLN A 256 22.95 19.39 -2.59
CA GLN A 256 23.10 18.01 -2.15
C GLN A 256 22.99 17.07 -3.35
N ILE A 257 23.97 16.18 -3.48
CA ILE A 257 23.99 15.07 -4.42
C ILE A 257 23.81 13.79 -3.61
N SER A 258 22.69 13.11 -3.80
CA SER A 258 22.32 11.88 -3.10
C SER A 258 22.32 10.68 -4.05
N LEU A 259 22.96 9.60 -3.63
CA LEU A 259 22.99 8.34 -4.36
C LEU A 259 22.54 7.19 -3.46
N GLU A 260 21.68 6.32 -4.00
CA GLU A 260 21.26 5.09 -3.33
C GLU A 260 21.93 3.86 -3.94
N GLY A 261 22.45 2.96 -3.10
CA GLY A 261 23.10 1.72 -3.56
C GLY A 261 23.05 0.58 -2.54
N LYS A 262 23.42 -0.62 -2.98
CA LYS A 262 23.40 -1.85 -2.15
C LYS A 262 24.66 -2.03 -1.31
N ASP A 263 25.77 -1.47 -1.78
CA ASP A 263 27.07 -1.52 -1.12
C ASP A 263 27.37 -0.12 -0.55
N PRO A 264 27.47 0.06 0.78
CA PRO A 264 27.66 1.37 1.39
C PRO A 264 29.00 2.01 1.01
N ASP A 265 30.05 1.21 0.83
CA ASP A 265 31.41 1.69 0.53
C ASP A 265 31.48 2.17 -0.93
N GLN A 266 30.95 1.37 -1.87
CA GLN A 266 30.87 1.79 -3.27
C GLN A 266 29.93 2.99 -3.47
N THR A 267 28.80 3.04 -2.76
CA THR A 267 27.84 4.16 -2.90
C THR A 267 28.48 5.49 -2.50
N ALA A 268 29.21 5.53 -1.38
CA ALA A 268 29.93 6.72 -0.95
C ALA A 268 31.05 7.10 -1.93
N ALA A 269 31.81 6.12 -2.42
CA ALA A 269 32.87 6.36 -3.40
C ALA A 269 32.34 6.93 -4.73
N ILE A 270 31.24 6.39 -5.25
CA ILE A 270 30.60 6.87 -6.48
C ILE A 270 30.05 8.29 -6.29
N ALA A 271 29.41 8.57 -5.16
CA ALA A 271 28.89 9.91 -4.87
C ALA A 271 30.03 10.95 -4.82
N ASN A 272 31.13 10.63 -4.13
CA ASN A 272 32.32 11.49 -4.09
C ASN A 272 32.93 11.69 -5.49
N ALA A 273 33.05 10.62 -6.28
CA ALA A 273 33.58 10.72 -7.64
C ALA A 273 32.71 11.58 -8.55
N LEU A 274 31.38 11.55 -8.37
CA LEU A 274 30.46 12.42 -9.10
C LEU A 274 30.68 13.90 -8.76
N ALA A 275 30.83 14.22 -7.48
CA ALA A 275 31.18 15.58 -7.06
C ALA A 275 32.54 16.01 -7.63
N HIS A 276 33.57 15.17 -7.52
CA HIS A 276 34.88 15.49 -8.10
C HIS A 276 34.84 15.66 -9.61
N SER A 277 34.06 14.84 -10.33
CA SER A 277 33.85 14.97 -11.77
C SER A 277 33.21 16.32 -12.11
N TYR A 278 32.22 16.76 -11.32
CA TYR A 278 31.59 18.07 -11.48
C TYR A 278 32.58 19.22 -11.23
N LEU A 279 33.33 19.18 -10.11
CA LEU A 279 34.35 20.19 -9.80
C LEU A 279 35.40 20.27 -10.92
N ASN A 280 35.90 19.13 -11.40
CA ASN A 280 36.88 19.07 -12.48
C ASN A 280 36.33 19.62 -13.79
N GLN A 281 35.11 19.22 -14.18
CA GLN A 281 34.46 19.70 -15.40
C GLN A 281 34.26 21.22 -15.35
N HIS A 282 33.88 21.76 -14.20
CA HIS A 282 33.69 23.20 -14.02
C HIS A 282 35.01 23.98 -14.07
N VAL A 283 36.07 23.47 -13.44
CA VAL A 283 37.42 24.07 -13.52
C VAL A 283 37.93 24.07 -14.97
N VAL A 284 37.80 22.95 -15.69
CA VAL A 284 38.20 22.85 -17.10
C VAL A 284 37.42 23.81 -17.97
N ALA A 285 36.10 23.93 -17.78
CA ALA A 285 35.26 24.87 -18.51
C ALA A 285 35.69 26.33 -18.28
N LYS A 286 35.92 26.73 -17.01
CA LYS A 286 36.40 28.08 -16.67
C LYS A 286 37.78 28.37 -17.25
N GLN A 287 38.72 27.43 -17.16
CA GLN A 287 40.06 27.58 -17.73
C GLN A 287 40.01 27.70 -19.27
N ALA A 288 39.11 26.98 -19.94
CA ALA A 288 38.91 27.07 -21.38
C ALA A 288 38.34 28.44 -21.78
N GLU A 289 37.39 28.99 -21.03
CA GLU A 289 36.86 30.34 -21.25
C GLU A 289 37.93 31.42 -21.05
N ALA A 290 38.67 31.36 -19.93
CA ALA A 290 39.76 32.28 -19.64
C ALA A 290 40.86 32.23 -20.71
N THR A 291 41.19 31.04 -21.21
CA THR A 291 42.18 30.86 -22.29
C THR A 291 41.74 31.55 -23.58
N LYS A 292 40.49 31.34 -24.04
CA LYS A 292 39.98 32.01 -25.25
C LYS A 292 40.02 33.53 -25.13
N MET A 293 39.67 34.07 -23.96
CA MET A 293 39.71 35.52 -23.72
C MET A 293 41.15 36.05 -23.65
N LEU A 294 42.05 35.32 -22.99
CA LEU A 294 43.48 35.66 -22.95
C LEU A 294 44.10 35.70 -24.34
N ASP A 295 43.80 34.71 -25.19
CA ASP A 295 44.32 34.64 -26.54
C ASP A 295 43.84 35.83 -27.38
N PHE A 296 42.58 36.24 -27.20
CA PHE A 296 42.04 37.46 -27.82
C PHE A 296 42.78 38.73 -27.34
N LEU A 297 42.91 38.92 -26.02
CA LEU A 297 43.56 40.12 -25.47
C LEU A 297 45.05 40.21 -25.82
N LYS A 298 45.77 39.08 -25.79
CA LYS A 298 47.17 39.01 -26.23
C LYS A 298 47.33 39.25 -27.73
N GLY A 299 46.34 38.85 -28.54
CA GLY A 299 46.31 39.16 -29.96
C GLY A 299 46.14 40.66 -30.25
N GLU A 300 45.42 41.38 -29.38
CA GLU A 300 45.18 42.82 -29.50
C GLU A 300 46.29 43.68 -28.88
N GLU A 301 47.11 43.11 -27.99
CA GLU A 301 48.22 43.80 -27.30
C GLU A 301 49.19 44.54 -28.25
N PRO A 302 49.69 43.93 -29.35
CA PRO A 302 50.59 44.64 -30.28
C PRO A 302 49.92 45.83 -30.95
N ARG A 303 48.63 45.75 -31.26
CA ARG A 303 47.88 46.84 -31.90
C ARG A 303 47.75 48.02 -30.94
N LEU A 304 47.30 47.75 -29.71
CA LEU A 304 47.09 48.77 -28.68
C LEU A 304 48.41 49.41 -28.25
N LYS A 305 49.50 48.65 -28.18
CA LYS A 305 50.85 49.19 -27.95
C LYS A 305 51.30 50.11 -29.08
N ALA A 306 51.09 49.72 -30.34
CA ALA A 306 51.42 50.57 -31.49
C ALA A 306 50.54 51.83 -31.58
N ASP A 307 49.28 51.76 -31.14
CA ASP A 307 48.40 52.92 -31.00
C ASP A 307 48.95 53.91 -29.95
N LEU A 308 49.39 53.40 -28.79
CA LEU A 308 50.03 54.19 -27.73
C LEU A 308 51.31 54.87 -28.22
N GLU A 309 52.25 54.12 -28.80
CA GLU A 309 53.51 54.66 -29.31
C GLU A 309 53.28 55.74 -30.37
N ARG A 310 52.27 55.56 -31.24
CA ARG A 310 51.89 56.58 -32.23
C ARG A 310 51.31 57.84 -31.58
N ALA A 311 50.45 57.69 -30.59
CA ALA A 311 49.84 58.82 -29.89
C ALA A 311 50.88 59.63 -29.09
N GLU A 312 51.79 58.95 -28.39
CA GLU A 312 52.92 59.56 -27.69
C GLU A 312 53.89 60.27 -28.64
N ALA A 313 54.23 59.64 -29.78
CA ALA A 313 55.08 60.25 -30.79
C ALA A 313 54.46 61.52 -31.39
N ALA A 314 53.14 61.48 -31.69
CA ALA A 314 52.41 62.63 -32.20
C ALA A 314 52.36 63.79 -31.18
N LEU A 315 52.13 63.48 -29.91
CA LEU A 315 52.16 64.47 -28.83
C LEU A 315 53.56 65.08 -28.67
N THR A 316 54.60 64.25 -28.66
CA THR A 316 56.00 64.69 -28.51
C THR A 316 56.43 65.56 -29.69
N GLN A 317 56.06 65.19 -30.92
CA GLN A 317 56.35 65.97 -32.12
C GLN A 317 55.67 67.35 -32.08
N TYR A 318 54.42 67.39 -31.63
CA TYR A 318 53.68 68.64 -31.47
C TYR A 318 54.31 69.54 -30.40
N GLN A 319 54.65 68.98 -29.23
CA GLN A 319 55.34 69.70 -28.15
C GLN A 319 56.69 70.29 -28.61
N ARG A 320 57.44 69.56 -29.44
CA ARG A 320 58.71 70.05 -30.02
C ARG A 320 58.53 71.22 -30.99
N THR A 321 57.42 71.23 -31.74
CA THR A 321 57.18 72.21 -32.81
C THR A 321 56.49 73.48 -32.31
N SER A 322 55.61 73.36 -31.30
CA SER A 322 54.75 74.45 -30.84
C SER A 322 55.24 75.15 -29.56
N GLY A 323 56.31 74.67 -28.93
CA GLY A 323 56.77 75.19 -27.62
C GLY A 323 55.83 74.81 -26.48
N SER A 324 56.28 74.95 -25.22
CA SER A 324 55.49 74.60 -24.03
C SER A 324 54.31 75.56 -23.87
N ILE A 325 53.13 75.16 -24.35
CA ILE A 325 51.87 75.89 -24.14
C ILE A 325 51.32 75.49 -22.75
N ASN A 326 51.25 76.44 -21.82
CA ASN A 326 50.52 76.23 -20.57
C ASN A 326 49.02 76.23 -20.89
N ALA A 327 48.37 75.07 -20.72
CA ALA A 327 46.93 74.94 -20.94
C ALA A 327 46.15 75.88 -20.00
N SER A 328 45.17 76.60 -20.56
CA SER A 328 44.18 77.37 -19.81
C SER A 328 43.38 76.47 -18.87
N ASP A 329 42.80 77.02 -17.80
CA ASP A 329 42.01 76.20 -16.87
C ASP A 329 40.75 75.61 -17.55
N GLU A 330 40.20 76.32 -18.54
CA GLU A 330 39.12 75.82 -19.41
C GLU A 330 39.58 74.64 -20.29
N ALA A 331 40.80 74.68 -20.83
CA ALA A 331 41.40 73.59 -21.59
C ALA A 331 41.71 72.36 -20.72
N LYS A 332 42.09 72.53 -19.44
CA LYS A 332 42.26 71.42 -18.49
C LYS A 332 40.94 70.73 -18.14
N VAL A 333 39.88 71.50 -17.89
CA VAL A 333 38.53 70.95 -17.65
C VAL A 333 38.02 70.20 -18.89
N TYR A 334 38.27 70.74 -20.09
CA TYR A 334 37.95 70.04 -21.33
C TYR A 334 38.77 68.77 -21.52
N LEU A 335 40.07 68.79 -21.21
CA LEU A 335 40.96 67.62 -21.26
C LEU A 335 40.45 66.51 -20.34
N GLU A 336 40.21 66.82 -19.07
CA GLU A 336 39.78 65.85 -18.05
C GLU A 336 38.44 65.19 -18.43
N GLY A 337 37.44 65.99 -18.80
CA GLY A 337 36.16 65.44 -19.26
C GLY A 337 36.26 64.66 -20.58
N SER A 338 37.10 65.10 -21.51
CA SER A 338 37.30 64.39 -22.78
C SER A 338 38.02 63.05 -22.59
N VAL A 339 38.99 62.99 -21.68
CA VAL A 339 39.65 61.73 -21.31
C VAL A 339 38.64 60.77 -20.68
N GLN A 340 37.79 61.25 -19.77
CA GLN A 340 36.77 60.43 -19.10
C GLN A 340 35.77 59.80 -20.09
N TYR A 341 35.20 60.60 -21.01
CA TYR A 341 34.27 60.06 -22.01
C TYR A 341 34.95 59.09 -22.98
N GLU A 342 36.18 59.36 -23.42
CA GLU A 342 36.92 58.45 -24.30
C GLU A 342 37.29 57.14 -23.60
N GLN A 343 37.66 57.19 -22.31
CA GLN A 343 37.88 55.98 -21.50
C GLN A 343 36.62 55.12 -21.44
N GLN A 344 35.45 55.71 -21.18
CA GLN A 344 34.17 54.99 -21.18
C GLN A 344 33.83 54.39 -22.55
N ILE A 345 34.02 55.15 -23.63
CA ILE A 345 33.80 54.68 -25.00
C ILE A 345 34.75 53.53 -25.34
N ALA A 346 36.03 53.63 -24.96
CA ALA A 346 37.03 52.60 -25.21
C ALA A 346 36.73 51.31 -24.44
N ALA A 347 36.37 51.41 -23.15
CA ALA A 347 35.94 50.27 -22.35
C ALA A 347 34.72 49.58 -22.97
N GLN A 348 33.72 50.37 -23.40
CA GLN A 348 32.52 49.85 -24.04
C GLN A 348 32.81 49.19 -25.40
N ARG A 349 33.75 49.72 -26.18
CA ARG A 349 34.20 49.10 -27.44
C ARG A 349 34.89 47.76 -27.20
N LEU A 350 35.73 47.68 -26.17
CA LEU A 350 36.39 46.43 -25.80
C LEU A 350 35.37 45.38 -25.35
N GLN A 351 34.37 45.80 -24.56
CA GLN A 351 33.23 44.95 -24.19
C GLN A 351 32.46 44.47 -25.42
N LEU A 352 32.12 45.37 -26.35
CA LEU A 352 31.43 45.01 -27.59
C LEU A 352 32.24 44.03 -28.43
N ALA A 353 33.56 44.23 -28.57
CA ALA A 353 34.43 43.31 -29.29
C ALA A 353 34.42 41.91 -28.67
N SER A 354 34.47 41.82 -27.33
CA SER A 354 34.34 40.53 -26.62
C SER A 354 32.97 39.86 -26.80
N LEU A 355 31.90 40.65 -26.88
CA LEU A 355 30.54 40.14 -27.12
C LEU A 355 30.40 39.64 -28.56
N ALA A 356 30.99 40.35 -29.53
CA ALA A 356 30.98 39.96 -30.94
C ALA A 356 31.74 38.65 -31.20
N GLN A 357 32.68 38.28 -30.32
CA GLN A 357 33.34 36.97 -30.38
C GLN A 357 32.42 35.81 -29.94
N ARG A 358 31.39 36.09 -29.13
CA ARG A 358 30.49 35.09 -28.54
C ARG A 358 29.09 35.07 -29.15
N PHE A 359 28.63 36.20 -29.68
CA PHE A 359 27.26 36.43 -30.11
C PHE A 359 27.20 37.10 -31.49
N THR A 360 26.09 36.88 -32.21
CA THR A 360 25.79 37.58 -33.47
C THR A 360 25.33 39.01 -33.24
N ASP A 361 25.41 39.85 -34.27
CA ASP A 361 25.00 41.26 -34.22
C ASP A 361 23.56 41.50 -33.78
N SER A 362 22.68 40.51 -33.95
CA SER A 362 21.26 40.55 -33.59
C SER A 362 20.97 40.19 -32.12
N HIS A 363 21.97 39.76 -31.34
CA HIS A 363 21.76 39.35 -29.96
C HIS A 363 21.42 40.56 -29.07
N PRO A 364 20.43 40.47 -28.15
CA PRO A 364 19.99 41.59 -27.32
C PRO A 364 21.13 42.30 -26.57
N MET A 365 22.11 41.54 -26.07
CA MET A 365 23.28 42.14 -25.38
C MET A 365 24.19 42.95 -26.32
N VAL A 366 24.33 42.54 -27.59
CA VAL A 366 25.14 43.27 -28.57
C VAL A 366 24.43 44.55 -29.00
N ILE A 367 23.11 44.49 -29.19
CA ILE A 367 22.27 45.65 -29.50
C ILE A 367 22.32 46.66 -28.34
N ALA A 368 22.13 46.20 -27.10
CA ALA A 368 22.21 47.05 -25.91
C ALA A 368 23.59 47.70 -25.78
N ALA A 369 24.67 46.94 -25.97
CA ALA A 369 26.03 47.48 -25.92
C ALA A 369 26.29 48.53 -27.01
N LYS A 370 25.80 48.32 -28.24
CA LYS A 370 25.86 49.28 -29.35
C LYS A 370 25.08 50.56 -29.04
N GLN A 371 23.89 50.43 -28.45
CA GLN A 371 23.05 51.57 -28.09
C GLN A 371 23.73 52.44 -27.02
N GLN A 372 24.27 51.81 -25.96
CA GLN A 372 25.01 52.52 -24.93
C GLN A 372 26.29 53.19 -25.48
N LEU A 373 26.98 52.56 -26.44
CA LEU A 373 28.11 53.17 -27.14
C LEU A 373 27.69 54.42 -27.92
N ALA A 374 26.56 54.36 -28.63
CA ALA A 374 26.04 55.52 -29.38
C ALA A 374 25.61 56.66 -28.44
N GLU A 375 25.04 56.33 -27.28
CA GLU A 375 24.69 57.30 -26.24
C GLU A 375 25.93 58.02 -25.68
N LEU A 376 26.98 57.27 -25.31
CA LEU A 376 28.25 57.84 -24.84
C LEU A 376 28.90 58.75 -25.90
N GLN A 377 28.82 58.37 -27.18
CA GLN A 377 29.30 59.21 -28.28
C GLN A 377 28.50 60.52 -28.37
N GLY A 378 27.17 60.45 -28.26
CA GLY A 378 26.32 61.64 -28.23
C GLY A 378 26.63 62.58 -27.07
N GLU A 379 26.86 62.04 -25.87
CA GLU A 379 27.22 62.83 -24.69
C GLU A 379 28.61 63.47 -24.83
N LYS A 380 29.59 62.74 -25.38
CA LYS A 380 30.92 63.28 -25.71
C LYS A 380 30.80 64.45 -26.70
N ASP A 381 29.98 64.33 -27.74
CA ASP A 381 29.81 65.39 -28.74
C ASP A 381 29.14 66.63 -28.13
N LYS A 382 28.12 66.44 -27.28
CA LYS A 382 27.51 67.53 -26.49
C LYS A 382 28.54 68.19 -25.57
N PHE A 383 29.38 67.40 -24.89
CA PHE A 383 30.47 67.90 -24.06
C PHE A 383 31.45 68.74 -24.87
N SER A 384 31.91 68.23 -26.02
CA SER A 384 32.84 68.94 -26.91
C SER A 384 32.26 70.23 -27.47
N ASN A 385 30.95 70.29 -27.71
CA ASN A 385 30.29 71.49 -28.22
C ASN A 385 30.29 72.66 -27.23
N ARG A 386 30.39 72.40 -25.91
CA ARG A 386 30.46 73.45 -24.88
C ARG A 386 31.75 74.25 -24.90
N PHE A 387 32.81 73.71 -25.51
CA PHE A 387 34.15 74.29 -25.52
C PHE A 387 34.59 74.77 -26.91
N ARG A 388 33.63 75.05 -27.81
CA ARG A 388 33.90 75.55 -29.18
C ARG A 388 34.61 76.92 -29.23
N SER A 389 34.60 77.67 -28.13
CA SER A 389 35.27 78.97 -28.00
C SER A 389 36.79 78.85 -27.76
N LEU A 390 37.30 77.64 -27.47
CA LEU A 390 38.74 77.44 -27.26
C LEU A 390 39.54 77.65 -28.56
N PRO A 391 40.72 78.27 -28.50
CA PRO A 391 41.61 78.43 -29.65
C PRO A 391 41.98 77.08 -30.29
N ALA A 392 42.04 77.04 -31.63
CA ALA A 392 42.32 75.80 -32.37
C ALA A 392 43.64 75.12 -31.99
N THR A 393 44.64 75.90 -31.55
CA THR A 393 45.93 75.39 -31.07
C THR A 393 45.82 74.73 -29.69
N GLU A 394 45.05 75.29 -28.76
CA GLU A 394 44.78 74.68 -27.44
C GLU A 394 43.96 73.41 -27.59
N VAL A 395 42.94 73.42 -28.46
CA VAL A 395 42.14 72.23 -28.77
C VAL A 395 43.02 71.13 -29.35
N LYS A 396 43.94 71.45 -30.27
CA LYS A 396 44.83 70.46 -30.88
C LYS A 396 45.83 69.86 -29.87
N ALA A 397 46.38 70.69 -28.99
CA ALA A 397 47.26 70.23 -27.90
C ALA A 397 46.52 69.28 -26.94
N VAL A 398 45.33 69.67 -26.49
CA VAL A 398 44.47 68.87 -25.61
C VAL A 398 44.04 67.57 -26.28
N GLN A 399 43.71 67.58 -27.58
CA GLN A 399 43.37 66.37 -28.32
C GLN A 399 44.54 65.37 -28.35
N LEU A 400 45.75 65.80 -28.66
CA LEU A 400 46.92 64.92 -28.68
C LEU A 400 47.27 64.41 -27.27
N GLN A 401 47.14 65.26 -26.25
CA GLN A 401 47.35 64.86 -24.86
C GLN A 401 46.30 63.86 -24.39
N ARG A 402 45.03 64.06 -24.77
CA ARG A 402 43.94 63.12 -24.53
C ARG A 402 44.19 61.80 -25.24
N ASP A 403 44.56 61.83 -26.53
CA ASP A 403 44.76 60.62 -27.33
C ASP A 403 45.91 59.76 -26.75
N ALA A 404 47.02 60.39 -26.35
CA ALA A 404 48.11 59.71 -25.66
C ALA A 404 47.66 59.16 -24.30
N LYS A 405 46.95 59.96 -23.48
CA LYS A 405 46.50 59.54 -22.15
C LYS A 405 45.50 58.39 -22.20
N VAL A 406 44.53 58.47 -23.12
CA VAL A 406 43.53 57.42 -23.36
C VAL A 406 44.21 56.14 -23.83
N ALA A 407 45.17 56.23 -24.75
CA ALA A 407 45.90 55.05 -25.21
C ALA A 407 46.73 54.41 -24.07
N GLU A 408 47.34 55.22 -23.20
CA GLU A 408 48.11 54.76 -22.03
C GLU A 408 47.19 53.97 -21.09
N ASP A 409 46.06 54.58 -20.73
CA ASP A 409 45.11 54.00 -19.78
C ASP A 409 44.46 52.71 -20.33
N ILE A 410 44.13 52.66 -21.63
CA ILE A 410 43.60 51.44 -22.28
C ILE A 410 44.64 50.32 -22.27
N TYR A 411 45.90 50.65 -22.54
CA TYR A 411 46.97 49.67 -22.55
C TYR A 411 47.24 49.11 -21.15
N VAL A 412 47.26 49.96 -20.11
CA VAL A 412 47.36 49.52 -18.71
C VAL A 412 46.15 48.66 -18.31
N LEU A 413 44.93 49.05 -18.70
CA LEU A 413 43.72 48.26 -18.46
C LEU A 413 43.81 46.87 -19.12
N LEU A 414 44.29 46.80 -20.36
CA LEU A 414 44.52 45.54 -21.07
C LEU A 414 45.51 44.66 -20.30
N LEU A 415 46.66 45.21 -19.90
CA LEU A 415 47.69 44.47 -19.16
C LEU A 415 47.15 43.93 -17.83
N ASN A 416 46.41 44.76 -17.09
CA ASN A 416 45.76 44.34 -15.86
C ASN A 416 44.78 43.18 -16.12
N ARG A 417 43.98 43.27 -17.19
CA ARG A 417 43.02 42.21 -17.55
C ARG A 417 43.72 40.92 -17.99
N VAL A 418 44.82 41.01 -18.73
CA VAL A 418 45.65 39.86 -19.11
C VAL A 418 46.25 39.21 -17.87
N GLN A 419 46.77 39.99 -16.92
CA GLN A 419 47.31 39.47 -15.67
C GLN A 419 46.24 38.77 -14.83
N GLU A 420 45.06 39.39 -14.66
CA GLU A 420 43.93 38.82 -13.93
C GLU A 420 43.48 37.48 -14.52
N LEU A 421 43.24 37.43 -15.84
CA LEU A 421 42.83 36.20 -16.51
C LEU A 421 43.93 35.13 -16.50
N SER A 422 45.21 35.53 -16.49
CA SER A 422 46.34 34.59 -16.37
C SER A 422 46.37 33.94 -14.99
N VAL A 423 46.05 34.70 -13.93
CA VAL A 423 45.86 34.17 -12.58
C VAL A 423 44.65 33.24 -12.53
N GLN A 424 43.52 33.60 -13.17
CA GLN A 424 42.33 32.73 -13.23
C GLN A 424 42.58 31.44 -14.01
N LYS A 425 43.36 31.48 -15.09
CA LYS A 425 43.78 30.29 -15.85
C LYS A 425 44.68 29.38 -15.02
N ALA A 426 45.59 29.95 -14.22
CA ALA A 426 46.52 29.19 -13.37
C ALA A 426 45.89 28.72 -12.06
N GLY A 427 44.86 29.41 -11.57
CA GLY A 427 44.14 29.09 -10.33
C GLY A 427 43.21 27.89 -10.50
N THR A 428 43.21 27.02 -9.49
CA THR A 428 42.22 25.94 -9.33
C THR A 428 40.96 26.40 -8.58
N GLY A 429 40.96 27.63 -8.07
CA GLY A 429 39.87 28.24 -7.32
C GLY A 429 38.72 28.67 -8.22
N GLY A 430 37.89 27.70 -8.65
CA GLY A 430 36.54 28.01 -9.05
C GLY A 430 35.69 28.36 -7.82
N ASN A 431 34.63 29.14 -8.00
CA ASN A 431 33.63 29.45 -6.96
C ASN A 431 32.81 28.21 -6.51
N ILE A 432 33.32 27.01 -6.71
CA ILE A 432 32.66 25.77 -6.35
C ILE A 432 33.56 25.05 -5.38
N HIS A 433 33.02 24.78 -4.21
CA HIS A 433 33.73 24.14 -3.12
C HIS A 433 32.97 22.91 -2.66
N LEU A 434 33.71 21.82 -2.46
CA LEU A 434 33.20 20.64 -1.78
C LEU A 434 33.07 21.00 -0.29
N VAL A 435 31.85 21.02 0.23
CA VAL A 435 31.57 21.34 1.64
C VAL A 435 31.72 20.09 2.48
N ASP A 436 31.04 19.02 2.07
CA ASP A 436 31.03 17.75 2.77
C ASP A 436 31.14 16.60 1.78
N SER A 437 32.00 15.64 2.11
CA SER A 437 32.22 14.44 1.30
C SER A 437 31.32 13.32 1.79
N ALA A 438 30.87 12.45 0.89
CA ALA A 438 30.10 11.28 1.27
C ALA A 438 30.93 10.36 2.15
N LEU A 439 30.45 10.15 3.38
CA LEU A 439 30.94 9.13 4.29
C LEU A 439 30.18 7.82 4.09
N ARG A 440 30.78 6.72 4.54
CA ARG A 440 30.13 5.40 4.52
C ARG A 440 28.88 5.40 5.41
N PRO A 441 27.68 5.15 4.86
CA PRO A 441 26.45 5.09 5.67
C PRO A 441 26.43 3.84 6.56
N GLY A 442 26.14 4.03 7.85
CA GLY A 442 26.04 2.95 8.83
C GLY A 442 24.70 2.20 8.77
N ASP A 443 23.61 2.93 8.55
CA ASP A 443 22.25 2.39 8.57
C ASP A 443 21.60 2.39 7.18
N PRO A 444 20.82 1.34 6.83
CA PRO A 444 20.12 1.29 5.55
C PRO A 444 18.84 2.16 5.57
N VAL A 445 18.63 2.94 4.50
CA VAL A 445 17.43 3.78 4.32
C VAL A 445 16.21 2.99 3.83
N LYS A 446 16.42 1.83 3.19
CA LYS A 446 15.36 0.92 2.76
C LYS A 446 15.71 -0.54 3.09
N PRO A 447 14.70 -1.39 3.38
CA PRO A 447 13.27 -1.07 3.52
C PRO A 447 12.94 -0.33 4.83
N LYS A 448 11.97 0.58 4.81
CA LYS A 448 11.47 1.29 6.00
C LYS A 448 10.64 0.34 6.88
N LYS A 449 11.31 -0.48 7.70
CA LYS A 449 10.72 -1.58 8.48
C LYS A 449 9.46 -1.17 9.25
N VAL A 450 9.52 -0.03 9.94
CA VAL A 450 8.38 0.48 10.75
C VAL A 450 7.17 0.81 9.88
N LEU A 451 7.37 1.48 8.75
CA LEU A 451 6.30 1.86 7.83
C LEU A 451 5.66 0.64 7.16
N ILE A 452 6.46 -0.34 6.76
CA ILE A 452 5.95 -1.56 6.12
C ILE A 452 5.16 -2.41 7.13
N LEU A 453 5.67 -2.57 8.36
CA LEU A 453 4.98 -3.33 9.39
C LEU A 453 3.68 -2.65 9.83
N SER A 454 3.67 -1.32 9.99
CA SER A 454 2.43 -0.61 10.33
C SER A 454 1.39 -0.71 9.21
N ALA A 455 1.80 -0.54 7.94
CA ALA A 455 0.91 -0.74 6.80
C ALA A 455 0.37 -2.18 6.73
N ALA A 456 1.19 -3.19 7.05
CA ALA A 456 0.78 -4.58 7.08
C ALA A 456 -0.26 -4.88 8.18
N VAL A 457 -0.15 -4.24 9.36
CA VAL A 457 -1.16 -4.34 10.42
C VAL A 457 -2.50 -3.78 9.93
N PHE A 458 -2.51 -2.57 9.35
CA PHE A 458 -3.73 -1.97 8.83
C PHE A 458 -4.37 -2.82 7.72
N LEU A 459 -3.56 -3.29 6.76
CA LEU A 459 -4.03 -4.14 5.68
C LEU A 459 -4.59 -5.48 6.21
N GLY A 460 -3.92 -6.07 7.19
CA GLY A 460 -4.35 -7.31 7.85
C GLY A 460 -5.69 -7.17 8.56
N LEU A 461 -5.93 -6.03 9.23
CA LEU A 461 -7.23 -5.73 9.86
C LEU A 461 -8.33 -5.53 8.82
N ILE A 462 -8.08 -4.78 7.75
CA ILE A 462 -9.07 -4.54 6.67
C ILE A 462 -9.46 -5.86 6.00
N LEU A 463 -8.47 -6.68 5.61
CA LEU A 463 -8.71 -7.99 5.01
C LEU A 463 -9.40 -8.95 5.97
N GLY A 464 -8.98 -8.94 7.24
CA GLY A 464 -9.60 -9.75 8.30
C GLY A 464 -11.08 -9.44 8.46
N THR A 465 -11.43 -8.15 8.60
CA THR A 465 -12.83 -7.70 8.69
C THR A 465 -13.62 -8.08 7.43
N GLY A 466 -13.03 -7.90 6.24
CA GLY A 466 -13.68 -8.26 4.98
C GLY A 466 -14.03 -9.75 4.89
N VAL A 467 -13.10 -10.63 5.30
CA VAL A 467 -13.32 -12.09 5.30
C VAL A 467 -14.37 -12.51 6.33
N VAL A 468 -14.34 -11.93 7.54
CA VAL A 468 -15.36 -12.18 8.57
C VAL A 468 -16.75 -11.81 8.06
N PHE A 469 -16.89 -10.62 7.48
CA PHE A 469 -18.17 -10.13 6.97
C PHE A 469 -18.69 -10.99 5.80
N LEU A 470 -17.81 -11.34 4.85
CA LEU A 470 -18.17 -12.17 3.70
C LEU A 470 -18.62 -13.57 4.13
N ARG A 471 -17.88 -14.20 5.06
CA ARG A 471 -18.24 -15.52 5.60
C ARG A 471 -19.60 -15.48 6.27
N ARG A 472 -19.90 -14.44 7.05
CA ARG A 472 -21.18 -14.33 7.77
C ARG A 472 -22.36 -14.12 6.82
N ASN A 473 -22.18 -13.32 5.77
CA ASN A 473 -23.24 -13.08 4.77
C ASN A 473 -23.58 -14.34 3.94
N MET A 474 -22.62 -15.26 3.75
CA MET A 474 -22.86 -16.49 2.98
C MET A 474 -23.62 -17.58 3.74
N PHE A 475 -23.76 -17.51 5.06
CA PHE A 475 -24.33 -18.60 5.89
C PHE A 475 -25.49 -18.18 6.80
N GLN A 476 -26.23 -17.10 6.49
CA GLN A 476 -27.33 -16.64 7.34
C GLN A 476 -28.63 -17.45 7.11
N GLY A 477 -29.24 -17.95 8.20
CA GLY A 477 -30.53 -18.65 8.17
C GLY A 477 -31.73 -17.68 8.09
N ILE A 478 -32.93 -18.22 7.81
CA ILE A 478 -34.16 -17.43 7.66
C ILE A 478 -34.67 -16.99 9.03
N GLU A 479 -34.83 -15.68 9.21
CA GLU A 479 -35.40 -15.07 10.41
C GLU A 479 -36.87 -14.62 10.24
N ASP A 480 -37.30 -14.43 8.99
CA ASP A 480 -38.62 -13.91 8.63
C ASP A 480 -39.65 -15.04 8.39
N PRO A 481 -40.70 -15.20 9.23
CA PRO A 481 -41.73 -16.22 9.06
C PRO A 481 -42.55 -16.03 7.77
N ASP A 482 -42.80 -14.78 7.34
CA ASP A 482 -43.62 -14.50 6.14
C ASP A 482 -42.93 -14.98 4.86
N ARG A 483 -41.59 -15.02 4.87
CA ARG A 483 -40.79 -15.58 3.80
C ARG A 483 -40.97 -17.10 3.70
N ILE A 484 -41.09 -17.79 4.83
CA ILE A 484 -41.30 -19.25 4.88
C ILE A 484 -42.69 -19.61 4.36
N GLU A 485 -43.73 -18.90 4.82
CA GLU A 485 -45.11 -19.15 4.35
C GLU A 485 -45.23 -18.96 2.83
N ARG A 486 -44.71 -17.85 2.31
CA ARG A 486 -44.77 -17.53 0.88
C ARG A 486 -43.94 -18.47 0.02
N ALA A 487 -42.74 -18.85 0.47
CA ALA A 487 -41.84 -19.70 -0.33
C ALA A 487 -42.31 -21.16 -0.40
N PHE A 488 -42.89 -21.69 0.69
CA PHE A 488 -43.17 -23.12 0.81
C PHE A 488 -44.67 -23.48 0.85
N ASN A 489 -45.54 -22.47 0.87
CA ASN A 489 -46.99 -22.63 1.07
C ASN A 489 -47.28 -23.52 2.29
N LEU A 490 -46.60 -23.21 3.40
CA LEU A 490 -46.69 -23.93 4.66
C LEU A 490 -47.27 -22.95 5.71
N PRO A 491 -48.52 -23.10 6.15
CA PRO A 491 -49.10 -22.20 7.14
C PRO A 491 -48.38 -22.33 8.48
N LEU A 492 -48.08 -21.21 9.15
CA LEU A 492 -47.48 -21.21 10.48
C LEU A 492 -48.57 -21.07 11.55
N TYR A 493 -48.71 -22.10 12.38
CA TYR A 493 -49.74 -22.16 13.43
C TYR A 493 -49.37 -21.41 14.71
N GLY A 494 -48.10 -21.02 14.84
CA GLY A 494 -47.64 -20.26 16.00
C GLY A 494 -46.21 -19.79 15.86
N LEU A 495 -45.97 -18.60 16.42
CA LEU A 495 -44.66 -18.00 16.62
C LEU A 495 -44.34 -18.08 18.12
N VAL A 496 -43.38 -18.91 18.50
CA VAL A 496 -42.95 -19.08 19.89
C VAL A 496 -41.66 -18.29 20.10
N PRO A 497 -41.69 -17.24 20.94
CA PRO A 497 -40.51 -16.45 21.18
C PRO A 497 -39.49 -17.17 22.05
N GLN A 498 -38.26 -16.64 22.04
CA GLN A 498 -37.23 -17.12 22.95
C GLN A 498 -37.50 -16.62 24.38
N SER A 499 -37.85 -17.53 25.30
CA SER A 499 -38.02 -17.22 26.73
C SER A 499 -36.67 -16.91 27.40
N ALA A 500 -36.54 -15.71 27.96
CA ALA A 500 -35.41 -15.36 28.83
C ALA A 500 -35.44 -16.14 30.16
N GLU A 501 -36.62 -16.44 30.69
CA GLU A 501 -36.77 -17.22 31.94
C GLU A 501 -36.35 -18.67 31.74
N GLN A 502 -36.68 -19.29 30.61
CA GLN A 502 -36.21 -20.64 30.29
C GLN A 502 -34.68 -20.71 30.24
N VAL A 503 -34.02 -19.73 29.61
CA VAL A 503 -32.55 -19.67 29.54
C VAL A 503 -31.93 -19.57 30.95
N LYS A 504 -32.54 -18.78 31.86
CA LYS A 504 -32.09 -18.70 33.25
C LYS A 504 -32.29 -20.02 34.00
N LEU A 505 -33.43 -20.67 33.80
CA LEU A 505 -33.75 -21.95 34.45
C LEU A 505 -32.81 -23.07 33.98
N ASP A 506 -32.51 -23.13 32.68
CA ASP A 506 -31.56 -24.10 32.12
C ASP A 506 -30.15 -23.87 32.67
N ALA A 507 -29.68 -22.62 32.72
CA ALA A 507 -28.38 -22.27 33.30
C ALA A 507 -28.27 -22.59 34.80
N GLN A 508 -29.38 -22.48 35.55
CA GLN A 508 -29.44 -22.86 36.97
C GLN A 508 -29.44 -24.39 37.15
N ALA A 509 -30.15 -25.13 36.30
CA ALA A 509 -30.18 -26.58 36.32
C ALA A 509 -28.79 -27.17 36.00
N GLU A 510 -28.07 -26.59 35.04
CA GLU A 510 -26.69 -26.98 34.71
C GLU A 510 -25.71 -26.71 35.86
N LYS A 511 -25.79 -25.54 36.51
CA LYS A 511 -24.93 -25.19 37.66
C LYS A 511 -25.16 -26.05 38.89
N SER A 512 -26.40 -26.50 39.11
CA SER A 512 -26.77 -27.37 40.23
C SER A 512 -26.52 -28.85 39.96
N GLY A 513 -26.11 -29.23 38.75
CA GLY A 513 -25.93 -30.63 38.36
C GLY A 513 -27.24 -31.43 38.36
N SER A 514 -28.40 -30.77 38.33
CA SER A 514 -29.68 -31.44 38.41
C SER A 514 -29.94 -32.30 37.18
N ARG A 515 -30.35 -33.55 37.39
CA ARG A 515 -30.75 -34.44 36.30
C ARG A 515 -32.12 -34.06 35.71
N THR A 516 -32.95 -33.33 36.47
CA THR A 516 -34.28 -32.89 36.03
C THR A 516 -34.23 -31.58 35.27
N ARG A 517 -35.01 -31.51 34.18
CA ARG A 517 -35.16 -30.30 33.36
C ARG A 517 -36.41 -29.50 33.77
N PRO A 518 -36.32 -28.16 33.79
CA PRO A 518 -37.46 -27.31 34.13
C PRO A 518 -38.53 -27.34 33.02
N ILE A 519 -39.80 -27.39 33.44
CA ILE A 519 -40.96 -27.24 32.55
C ILE A 519 -41.46 -25.80 32.68
N LEU A 520 -41.32 -25.01 31.61
CA LEU A 520 -41.67 -23.59 31.60
C LEU A 520 -43.15 -23.35 31.94
N ALA A 521 -44.05 -24.11 31.33
CA ALA A 521 -45.49 -23.99 31.51
C ALA A 521 -45.95 -24.17 32.96
N SER A 522 -45.20 -24.94 33.76
CA SER A 522 -45.49 -25.18 35.19
C SER A 522 -44.82 -24.15 36.09
N LEU A 523 -43.55 -23.80 35.83
CA LEU A 523 -42.75 -22.93 36.71
C LEU A 523 -42.95 -21.43 36.47
N ARG A 524 -43.27 -21.04 35.23
CA ARG A 524 -43.50 -19.66 34.81
C ARG A 524 -44.72 -19.56 33.87
N PRO A 525 -45.96 -19.81 34.37
CA PRO A 525 -47.16 -19.83 33.52
C PRO A 525 -47.47 -18.49 32.82
N LYS A 526 -46.90 -17.38 33.29
CA LYS A 526 -47.08 -16.02 32.74
C LYS A 526 -46.01 -15.63 31.71
N ASP A 527 -45.04 -16.50 31.41
CA ASP A 527 -44.03 -16.22 30.37
C ASP A 527 -44.71 -16.06 29.01
N LEU A 528 -44.23 -15.11 28.21
CA LEU A 528 -44.77 -14.80 26.89
C LEU A 528 -44.75 -16.01 25.94
N SER A 529 -43.74 -16.87 26.06
CA SER A 529 -43.63 -18.10 25.28
C SER A 529 -44.69 -19.12 25.68
N VAL A 530 -45.10 -19.13 26.96
CA VAL A 530 -46.21 -19.98 27.44
C VAL A 530 -47.54 -19.46 26.89
N GLU A 531 -47.72 -18.14 26.80
CA GLU A 531 -48.91 -17.57 26.16
C GLU A 531 -48.97 -17.91 24.66
N SER A 532 -47.86 -17.77 23.93
CA SER A 532 -47.77 -18.23 22.54
C SER A 532 -48.08 -19.73 22.39
N LEU A 533 -47.65 -20.55 23.34
CA LEU A 533 -47.99 -21.98 23.37
C LEU A 533 -49.47 -22.24 23.67
N ARG A 534 -50.16 -21.39 24.45
CA ARG A 534 -51.62 -21.46 24.62
C ARG A 534 -52.35 -21.10 23.33
N SER A 535 -51.89 -20.09 22.60
CA SER A 535 -52.42 -19.76 21.28
C SER A 535 -52.21 -20.90 20.29
N LEU A 536 -51.00 -21.49 20.27
CA LEU A 536 -50.67 -22.66 19.46
C LEU A 536 -51.58 -23.84 19.79
N ARG A 537 -51.81 -24.12 21.08
CA ARG A 537 -52.74 -25.19 21.50
C ARG A 537 -54.14 -25.00 20.90
N THR A 538 -54.68 -23.78 20.93
CA THR A 538 -55.99 -23.47 20.34
C THR A 538 -55.96 -23.64 18.82
N ALA A 539 -54.92 -23.15 18.14
CA ALA A 539 -54.79 -23.28 16.69
C ALA A 539 -54.66 -24.75 16.24
N MET A 540 -53.90 -25.55 16.98
CA MET A 540 -53.78 -27.00 16.75
C MET A 540 -55.10 -27.73 16.99
N GLN A 541 -55.88 -27.33 18.00
CA GLN A 541 -57.19 -27.93 18.25
C GLN A 541 -58.15 -27.78 17.05
N PHE A 542 -58.11 -26.63 16.37
CA PHE A 542 -58.89 -26.42 15.13
C PHE A 542 -58.35 -27.25 13.97
N ALA A 543 -57.02 -27.30 13.78
CA ALA A 543 -56.40 -28.12 12.73
C ALA A 543 -56.74 -29.62 12.88
N MET A 544 -56.92 -30.07 14.11
CA MET A 544 -57.23 -31.47 14.41
C MET A 544 -58.70 -31.88 14.24
N MET A 545 -59.62 -30.95 13.93
CA MET A 545 -61.05 -31.31 13.79
C MET A 545 -61.28 -32.30 12.64
N ASP A 546 -60.47 -32.20 11.58
CA ASP A 546 -60.55 -33.06 10.38
C ASP A 546 -59.45 -34.14 10.34
N ALA A 547 -58.67 -34.30 11.41
CA ALA A 547 -57.56 -35.24 11.45
C ALA A 547 -58.04 -36.70 11.51
N LYS A 548 -57.31 -37.59 10.82
CA LYS A 548 -57.64 -39.03 10.71
C LYS A 548 -57.64 -39.75 12.07
N ASN A 549 -56.81 -39.29 13.00
CA ASN A 549 -56.71 -39.83 14.35
C ASN A 549 -56.22 -38.75 15.33
N ARG A 550 -56.12 -39.10 16.62
CA ARG A 550 -55.73 -38.18 17.71
C ARG A 550 -54.22 -38.11 17.95
N VAL A 551 -53.41 -38.60 17.01
CA VAL A 551 -51.95 -38.68 17.11
C VAL A 551 -51.34 -37.47 16.42
N ILE A 552 -50.54 -36.71 17.17
CA ILE A 552 -49.82 -35.53 16.71
C ILE A 552 -48.33 -35.79 16.79
N VAL A 553 -47.60 -35.51 15.71
CA VAL A 553 -46.14 -35.60 15.67
C VAL A 553 -45.54 -34.22 15.52
N LEU A 554 -44.55 -33.90 16.36
CA LEU A 554 -43.67 -32.75 16.17
C LEU A 554 -42.34 -33.24 15.61
N THR A 555 -41.97 -32.72 14.45
CA THR A 555 -40.67 -32.98 13.81
C THR A 555 -40.02 -31.69 13.35
N GLY A 556 -38.83 -31.75 12.77
CA GLY A 556 -38.18 -30.59 12.19
C GLY A 556 -36.88 -30.92 11.48
N PRO A 557 -36.27 -29.96 10.76
CA PRO A 557 -35.17 -30.24 9.85
C PRO A 557 -33.93 -30.77 10.57
N THR A 558 -33.48 -30.07 11.63
CA THR A 558 -32.21 -30.35 12.31
C THR A 558 -32.36 -30.49 13.85
N PRO A 559 -31.36 -31.06 14.55
CA PRO A 559 -31.34 -31.09 16.01
C PRO A 559 -31.30 -29.69 16.65
N GLY A 560 -31.73 -29.55 17.91
CA GLY A 560 -31.54 -28.30 18.68
C GLY A 560 -32.55 -27.18 18.40
N ILE A 561 -33.55 -27.40 17.56
CA ILE A 561 -34.57 -26.40 17.18
C ILE A 561 -35.66 -26.18 18.25
N GLY A 562 -35.68 -26.99 19.32
CA GLY A 562 -36.64 -26.87 20.42
C GLY A 562 -37.89 -27.74 20.34
N LYS A 563 -37.91 -28.81 19.51
CA LYS A 563 -39.04 -29.76 19.42
C LYS A 563 -39.47 -30.32 20.77
N SER A 564 -38.53 -30.89 21.53
CA SER A 564 -38.78 -31.45 22.85
C SER A 564 -39.34 -30.40 23.84
N PHE A 565 -38.83 -29.16 23.78
CA PHE A 565 -39.34 -28.05 24.58
C PHE A 565 -40.80 -27.73 24.23
N LEU A 566 -41.12 -27.59 22.94
CA LEU A 566 -42.50 -27.35 22.49
C LEU A 566 -43.41 -28.51 22.89
N THR A 567 -42.97 -29.73 22.65
CA THR A 567 -43.75 -30.96 22.87
C THR A 567 -44.13 -31.13 24.34
N VAL A 568 -43.16 -31.01 25.25
CA VAL A 568 -43.42 -31.12 26.70
C VAL A 568 -44.35 -30.02 27.20
N ASN A 569 -44.07 -28.76 26.86
CA ASN A 569 -44.89 -27.66 27.35
C ASN A 569 -46.31 -27.68 26.76
N LEU A 570 -46.46 -28.08 25.50
CA LEU A 570 -47.77 -28.26 24.88
C LEU A 570 -48.57 -29.40 25.54
N ALA A 571 -47.92 -30.53 25.85
CA ALA A 571 -48.56 -31.65 26.56
C ALA A 571 -49.09 -31.21 27.93
N VAL A 572 -48.31 -30.43 28.67
CA VAL A 572 -48.71 -29.87 29.97
C VAL A 572 -49.90 -28.91 29.82
N LEU A 573 -49.88 -28.02 28.82
CA LEU A 573 -50.98 -27.08 28.57
C LEU A 573 -52.27 -27.76 28.10
N LEU A 574 -52.17 -28.89 27.38
CA LEU A 574 -53.31 -29.73 27.02
C LEU A 574 -53.88 -30.45 28.24
N ALA A 575 -53.03 -31.02 29.10
CA ALA A 575 -53.46 -31.67 30.34
C ALA A 575 -54.17 -30.71 31.29
N HIS A 576 -53.63 -29.48 31.45
CA HIS A 576 -54.28 -28.41 32.21
C HIS A 576 -55.65 -27.98 31.66
N SER A 577 -55.97 -28.28 30.40
CA SER A 577 -57.31 -28.06 29.83
C SER A 577 -58.31 -29.19 30.11
N GLY A 578 -57.94 -30.14 30.97
CA GLY A 578 -58.77 -31.30 31.33
C GLY A 578 -58.76 -32.43 30.31
N LYS A 579 -57.86 -32.39 29.32
CA LYS A 579 -57.67 -33.48 28.36
C LYS A 579 -56.81 -34.58 28.95
N ARG A 580 -57.12 -35.83 28.63
CA ARG A 580 -56.22 -36.96 28.90
C ARG A 580 -55.17 -37.02 27.80
N VAL A 581 -53.93 -36.69 28.15
CA VAL A 581 -52.82 -36.58 27.20
C VAL A 581 -51.82 -37.70 27.42
N LEU A 582 -51.38 -38.33 26.33
CA LEU A 582 -50.23 -39.22 26.34
C LEU A 582 -49.08 -38.59 25.58
N LEU A 583 -47.92 -38.44 26.22
CA LEU A 583 -46.68 -38.01 25.57
C LEU A 583 -45.78 -39.22 25.31
N ILE A 584 -45.30 -39.37 24.07
CA ILE A 584 -44.38 -40.44 23.67
C ILE A 584 -43.07 -39.80 23.19
N ASP A 585 -41.96 -40.18 23.80
CA ASP A 585 -40.62 -39.87 23.30
C ASP A 585 -40.23 -40.93 22.27
N ALA A 586 -40.39 -40.63 20.98
CA ALA A 586 -40.05 -41.55 19.90
C ALA A 586 -38.64 -41.29 19.31
N ASP A 587 -37.88 -40.35 19.87
CA ASP A 587 -36.46 -40.22 19.55
C ASP A 587 -35.64 -41.26 20.33
N MET A 588 -35.69 -42.51 19.88
CA MET A 588 -34.89 -43.61 20.47
C MET A 588 -33.38 -43.43 20.32
N ARG A 589 -32.91 -42.38 19.62
CA ARG A 589 -31.48 -42.10 19.42
C ARG A 589 -30.96 -41.11 20.44
N ARG A 590 -31.69 -40.04 20.72
CA ARG A 590 -31.25 -38.93 21.59
C ARG A 590 -32.33 -38.42 22.55
N GLY A 591 -33.47 -39.10 22.64
CA GLY A 591 -34.60 -38.80 23.51
C GLY A 591 -34.18 -38.73 24.98
N LEU A 592 -34.62 -37.67 25.63
CA LEU A 592 -34.32 -37.33 27.03
C LEU A 592 -35.53 -36.67 27.69
N LEU A 593 -36.75 -36.96 27.21
CA LEU A 593 -37.96 -36.33 27.76
C LEU A 593 -38.27 -36.78 29.20
N ASP A 594 -37.79 -37.96 29.59
CA ASP A 594 -37.86 -38.50 30.95
C ASP A 594 -37.29 -37.54 32.00
N ARG A 595 -36.26 -36.75 31.62
CA ARG A 595 -35.65 -35.74 32.48
C ARG A 595 -36.59 -34.59 32.83
N TYR A 596 -37.59 -34.25 32.01
CA TYR A 596 -38.54 -33.18 32.34
C TYR A 596 -39.49 -33.58 33.49
N PHE A 597 -39.78 -34.88 33.61
CA PHE A 597 -40.71 -35.40 34.62
C PHE A 597 -39.99 -36.05 35.82
N GLY A 598 -38.66 -36.16 35.78
CA GLY A 598 -37.89 -36.84 36.82
C GLY A 598 -38.11 -38.35 36.86
N LEU A 599 -38.50 -38.95 35.74
CA LEU A 599 -38.77 -40.38 35.61
C LEU A 599 -37.53 -41.14 35.10
N THR A 600 -37.50 -42.46 35.28
CA THR A 600 -36.47 -43.34 34.69
C THR A 600 -36.69 -43.51 33.18
N SER A 601 -35.70 -43.97 32.41
CA SER A 601 -35.90 -44.17 30.97
C SER A 601 -36.54 -45.52 30.61
N GLN A 602 -36.57 -46.50 31.53
CA GLN A 602 -37.05 -47.87 31.30
C GLN A 602 -38.18 -48.27 32.27
N PRO A 603 -39.13 -49.14 31.84
CA PRO A 603 -39.35 -49.57 30.45
C PRO A 603 -39.92 -48.43 29.59
N GLY A 604 -39.62 -48.41 28.29
CA GLY A 604 -40.07 -47.38 27.35
C GLY A 604 -40.51 -47.95 26.00
N LEU A 605 -40.57 -47.08 24.98
CA LEU A 605 -41.03 -47.40 23.63
C LEU A 605 -40.19 -48.50 22.99
N SER A 606 -38.87 -48.50 23.21
CA SER A 606 -37.98 -49.52 22.65
C SER A 606 -38.30 -50.93 23.16
N GLU A 607 -38.56 -51.08 24.47
CA GLU A 607 -38.90 -52.35 25.11
C GLU A 607 -40.31 -52.78 24.72
N LEU A 608 -41.25 -51.84 24.65
CA LEU A 608 -42.63 -52.07 24.21
C LEU A 608 -42.69 -52.62 22.78
N LEU A 609 -41.95 -52.04 21.84
CA LEU A 609 -41.93 -52.51 20.45
C LEU A 609 -41.18 -53.85 20.30
N SER A 610 -40.23 -54.13 21.19
CA SER A 610 -39.44 -55.37 21.20
C SER A 610 -40.07 -56.54 21.98
N ASP A 611 -41.31 -56.41 22.46
CA ASP A 611 -42.02 -57.39 23.31
C ASP A 611 -41.42 -57.65 24.70
N GLN A 612 -40.62 -56.71 25.21
CA GLN A 612 -39.92 -56.88 26.49
C GLN A 612 -40.71 -56.30 27.67
N SER A 613 -41.79 -55.56 27.42
CA SER A 613 -42.67 -54.97 28.43
C SER A 613 -44.12 -54.88 27.95
N ALA A 614 -45.09 -55.02 28.86
CA ALA A 614 -46.49 -54.77 28.54
C ALA A 614 -46.77 -53.26 28.35
N LEU A 615 -47.86 -52.92 27.65
CA LEU A 615 -48.25 -51.54 27.40
C LEU A 615 -48.54 -50.79 28.71
N GLU A 616 -49.17 -51.48 29.66
CA GLU A 616 -49.52 -50.94 30.97
C GLU A 616 -48.28 -50.58 31.81
N ASP A 617 -47.18 -51.31 31.64
CA ASP A 617 -45.92 -51.04 32.35
C ASP A 617 -45.12 -49.89 31.71
N ALA A 618 -45.25 -49.72 30.39
CA ALA A 618 -44.57 -48.66 29.65
C ALA A 618 -45.24 -47.29 29.82
N VAL A 619 -46.56 -47.25 30.05
CA VAL A 619 -47.34 -46.03 30.28
C VAL A 619 -47.21 -45.59 31.73
N ARG A 620 -46.61 -44.43 31.97
CA ARG A 620 -46.35 -43.92 33.33
C ARG A 620 -47.05 -42.60 33.60
N GLU A 621 -47.58 -42.46 34.80
CA GLU A 621 -48.13 -41.20 35.27
C GLU A 621 -47.01 -40.18 35.53
N THR A 622 -47.25 -38.92 35.15
CA THR A 622 -46.32 -37.83 35.40
C THR A 622 -46.75 -37.02 36.63
N PRO A 623 -45.89 -36.12 37.16
CA PRO A 623 -46.30 -35.18 38.21
C PRO A 623 -47.45 -34.23 37.80
N VAL A 624 -47.81 -34.18 36.51
CA VAL A 624 -48.86 -33.33 35.97
C VAL A 624 -50.14 -34.15 35.80
N GLN A 625 -51.21 -33.76 36.49
CA GLN A 625 -52.50 -34.45 36.43
C GLN A 625 -53.04 -34.50 34.99
N GLY A 626 -53.49 -35.68 34.55
CA GLY A 626 -54.04 -35.89 33.21
C GLY A 626 -52.99 -36.08 32.11
N LEU A 627 -51.70 -36.14 32.45
CA LEU A 627 -50.59 -36.40 31.54
C LEU A 627 -49.89 -37.72 31.88
N SER A 628 -50.02 -38.70 30.99
CA SER A 628 -49.22 -39.93 31.00
C SER A 628 -48.05 -39.83 30.02
N PHE A 629 -46.99 -40.59 30.23
CA PHE A 629 -45.74 -40.53 29.47
C PHE A 629 -45.17 -41.92 29.15
N ILE A 630 -44.68 -42.09 27.92
CA ILE A 630 -43.85 -43.21 27.47
C ILE A 630 -42.48 -42.66 27.08
N SER A 631 -41.43 -43.11 27.75
CA SER A 631 -40.04 -42.75 27.42
C SER A 631 -39.56 -43.47 26.16
N ALA A 632 -38.45 -43.00 25.60
CA ALA A 632 -37.80 -43.67 24.47
C ALA A 632 -37.35 -45.10 24.79
N GLY A 633 -37.00 -45.38 26.04
CA GLY A 633 -36.44 -46.66 26.45
C GLY A 633 -34.92 -46.72 26.31
N THR A 634 -34.37 -47.93 26.36
CA THR A 634 -32.95 -48.19 26.06
C THR A 634 -32.69 -47.95 24.58
N ARG A 635 -31.58 -47.30 24.23
CA ARG A 635 -31.23 -47.08 22.82
C ARG A 635 -31.08 -48.42 22.10
N PRO A 636 -31.95 -48.76 21.14
CA PRO A 636 -31.84 -50.02 20.42
C PRO A 636 -30.79 -49.90 19.30
N PRO A 637 -30.20 -51.02 18.84
CA PRO A 637 -29.28 -51.00 17.70
C PRO A 637 -29.99 -50.63 16.38
N ASN A 638 -31.29 -50.90 16.27
CA ASN A 638 -32.12 -50.73 15.07
C ASN A 638 -33.44 -49.93 15.33
N PRO A 639 -33.37 -48.62 15.67
CA PRO A 639 -34.55 -47.81 15.98
C PRO A 639 -35.61 -47.78 14.87
N SER A 640 -35.18 -47.63 13.61
CA SER A 640 -36.08 -47.49 12.46
C SER A 640 -36.88 -48.76 12.20
N GLU A 641 -36.27 -49.94 12.36
CA GLU A 641 -36.94 -51.23 12.15
C GLU A 641 -38.01 -51.48 13.20
N LEU A 642 -37.73 -51.13 14.46
CA LEU A 642 -38.72 -51.21 15.54
C LEU A 642 -39.94 -50.32 15.27
N LEU A 643 -39.72 -49.10 14.75
CA LEU A 643 -40.80 -48.19 14.39
C LEU A 643 -41.62 -48.66 13.17
N MET A 644 -41.04 -49.46 12.27
CA MET A 644 -41.77 -50.06 11.15
C MET A 644 -42.57 -51.31 11.53
N SER A 645 -42.43 -51.79 12.77
CA SER A 645 -43.18 -52.97 13.22
C SER A 645 -44.70 -52.73 13.15
N THR A 646 -45.46 -53.80 12.93
CA THR A 646 -46.93 -53.76 12.92
C THR A 646 -47.54 -53.43 14.28
N ARG A 647 -46.74 -53.48 15.36
CA ARG A 647 -47.16 -53.24 16.74
C ARG A 647 -47.41 -51.78 17.04
N LEU A 648 -46.55 -50.87 16.56
CA LEU A 648 -46.71 -49.44 16.82
C LEU A 648 -48.08 -48.91 16.35
N PRO A 649 -48.56 -49.20 15.12
CA PRO A 649 -49.91 -48.85 14.70
C PRO A 649 -51.01 -49.43 15.60
N GLN A 650 -50.89 -50.69 16.02
CA GLN A 650 -51.86 -51.35 16.90
C GLN A 650 -51.94 -50.67 18.28
N TYR A 651 -50.78 -50.34 18.85
CA TYR A 651 -50.72 -49.59 20.11
C TYR A 651 -51.29 -48.19 19.96
N LEU A 652 -50.94 -47.45 18.90
CA LEU A 652 -51.47 -46.10 18.66
C LEU A 652 -52.99 -46.09 18.48
N GLU A 653 -53.57 -47.11 17.82
CA GLU A 653 -55.03 -47.24 17.70
C GLU A 653 -55.70 -47.49 19.06
N GLY A 654 -55.13 -48.39 19.88
CA GLY A 654 -55.62 -48.66 21.24
C GLY A 654 -55.50 -47.44 22.16
N LEU A 655 -54.35 -46.75 22.10
CA LEU A 655 -54.09 -45.55 22.89
C LEU A 655 -54.98 -44.38 22.47
N GLY A 656 -55.29 -44.25 21.18
CA GLY A 656 -56.22 -43.24 20.66
C GLY A 656 -57.65 -43.36 21.20
N LYS A 657 -58.06 -44.54 21.69
CA LYS A 657 -59.34 -44.75 22.38
C LYS A 657 -59.29 -44.34 23.85
N ARG A 658 -58.13 -44.45 24.49
CA ARG A 658 -57.91 -44.13 25.92
C ARG A 658 -57.60 -42.66 26.19
N TYR A 659 -56.92 -42.01 25.26
CA TYR A 659 -56.46 -40.63 25.39
C TYR A 659 -57.19 -39.71 24.41
N ASP A 660 -57.34 -38.45 24.80
CA ASP A 660 -57.95 -37.44 23.97
C ASP A 660 -56.94 -36.87 22.97
N VAL A 661 -55.64 -36.88 23.34
CA VAL A 661 -54.51 -36.50 22.47
C VAL A 661 -53.31 -37.41 22.76
N VAL A 662 -52.66 -37.91 21.69
CA VAL A 662 -51.36 -38.60 21.77
C VAL A 662 -50.33 -37.73 21.08
N LEU A 663 -49.38 -37.18 21.83
CA LEU A 663 -48.33 -36.30 21.33
C LEU A 663 -47.01 -37.07 21.24
N ILE A 664 -46.33 -36.98 20.09
CA ILE A 664 -45.09 -37.72 19.84
C ILE A 664 -43.96 -36.74 19.50
N ASP A 665 -42.89 -36.75 20.31
CA ASP A 665 -41.62 -36.10 19.95
C ASP A 665 -40.82 -37.03 19.05
N SER A 666 -40.38 -36.52 17.91
CA SER A 666 -39.67 -37.30 16.90
C SER A 666 -38.26 -36.76 16.64
N PRO A 667 -37.33 -37.59 16.14
CA PRO A 667 -36.02 -37.13 15.74
C PRO A 667 -36.09 -36.19 14.51
N PRO A 668 -35.02 -35.46 14.17
CA PRO A 668 -35.04 -34.54 13.04
C PRO A 668 -35.08 -35.27 11.68
N VAL A 669 -35.95 -34.81 10.78
CA VAL A 669 -36.26 -35.48 9.50
C VAL A 669 -35.11 -35.46 8.50
N LEU A 670 -34.21 -34.47 8.58
CA LEU A 670 -33.02 -34.47 7.70
C LEU A 670 -31.94 -35.43 8.20
N ALA A 671 -31.92 -35.73 9.50
CA ALA A 671 -30.91 -36.58 10.11
C ALA A 671 -31.23 -38.07 9.94
N VAL A 672 -32.50 -38.47 10.12
CA VAL A 672 -32.91 -39.89 10.12
C VAL A 672 -34.33 -40.06 9.58
N THR A 673 -34.66 -41.27 9.13
CA THR A 673 -35.96 -41.62 8.52
C THR A 673 -37.09 -41.82 9.54
N ASP A 674 -36.76 -42.00 10.82
CA ASP A 674 -37.68 -42.33 11.90
C ASP A 674 -38.90 -41.39 11.96
N ALA A 675 -38.69 -40.08 11.75
CA ALA A 675 -39.76 -39.07 11.72
C ALA A 675 -40.78 -39.29 10.60
N THR A 676 -40.33 -39.77 9.43
CA THR A 676 -41.24 -40.07 8.30
C THR A 676 -42.10 -41.31 8.57
N ILE A 677 -41.55 -42.30 9.27
CA ILE A 677 -42.24 -43.55 9.63
C ILE A 677 -43.37 -43.24 10.62
N ILE A 678 -43.03 -42.52 11.70
CA ILE A 678 -43.98 -42.12 12.73
C ILE A 678 -45.01 -41.14 12.17
N GLY A 679 -44.57 -40.16 11.37
CA GLY A 679 -45.44 -39.15 10.75
C GLY A 679 -46.54 -39.77 9.88
N ARG A 680 -46.26 -40.87 9.17
CA ARG A 680 -47.27 -41.57 8.35
C ARG A 680 -48.39 -42.20 9.19
N MET A 681 -48.11 -42.51 10.45
CA MET A 681 -49.09 -43.06 11.39
C MET A 681 -49.88 -41.97 12.13
N ALA A 682 -49.43 -40.71 12.05
CA ALA A 682 -50.05 -39.58 12.72
C ALA A 682 -51.19 -38.99 11.89
N GLY A 683 -52.23 -38.51 12.57
CA GLY A 683 -53.34 -37.79 11.96
C GLY A 683 -52.94 -36.37 11.57
N SER A 684 -51.98 -35.78 12.29
CA SER A 684 -51.43 -34.45 12.00
C SER A 684 -49.94 -34.39 12.36
N THR A 685 -49.12 -33.89 11.43
CA THR A 685 -47.69 -33.62 11.68
C THR A 685 -47.39 -32.13 11.56
N PHE A 686 -46.64 -31.60 12.52
CA PHE A 686 -46.19 -30.20 12.52
C PHE A 686 -44.67 -30.10 12.37
N LEU A 687 -44.21 -29.21 11.49
CA LEU A 687 -42.80 -28.93 11.23
C LEU A 687 -42.32 -27.76 12.11
N VAL A 688 -41.54 -28.07 13.13
CA VAL A 688 -40.86 -27.07 13.95
C VAL A 688 -39.68 -26.49 13.18
N LEU A 689 -39.60 -25.17 13.12
CA LEU A 689 -38.54 -24.39 12.51
C LEU A 689 -38.02 -23.40 13.55
N ARG A 690 -36.71 -23.15 13.63
CA ARG A 690 -36.15 -22.16 14.54
C ARG A 690 -35.61 -20.93 13.80
N SER A 691 -35.91 -19.75 14.33
CA SER A 691 -35.48 -18.46 13.74
C SER A 691 -33.95 -18.39 13.62
N GLY A 692 -33.48 -18.01 12.42
CA GLY A 692 -32.07 -17.83 12.08
C GLY A 692 -31.26 -19.13 11.93
N MET A 693 -31.86 -20.31 12.11
CA MET A 693 -31.14 -21.59 12.12
C MET A 693 -31.21 -22.39 10.82
N HIS A 694 -32.16 -22.10 9.94
CA HIS A 694 -32.42 -22.92 8.75
C HIS A 694 -32.25 -22.12 7.47
N THR A 695 -31.60 -22.72 6.49
CA THR A 695 -31.58 -22.22 5.11
C THR A 695 -32.86 -22.60 4.36
N GLU A 696 -33.20 -21.90 3.28
CA GLU A 696 -34.33 -22.28 2.42
C GLU A 696 -34.23 -23.71 1.90
N GLY A 697 -33.01 -24.15 1.55
CA GLY A 697 -32.76 -25.52 1.08
C GLY A 697 -33.11 -26.58 2.12
N GLU A 698 -32.70 -26.38 3.38
CA GLU A 698 -33.00 -27.34 4.46
C GLU A 698 -34.51 -27.45 4.74
N ILE A 699 -35.24 -26.33 4.68
CA ILE A 699 -36.70 -26.33 4.85
C ILE A 699 -37.37 -27.05 3.69
N ALA A 700 -36.95 -26.75 2.45
CA ALA A 700 -37.47 -27.39 1.24
C ALA A 700 -37.29 -28.91 1.30
N ASP A 701 -36.10 -29.38 1.67
CA ASP A 701 -35.78 -30.80 1.76
C ASP A 701 -36.58 -31.51 2.87
N ALA A 702 -36.78 -30.86 4.02
CA ALA A 702 -37.56 -31.41 5.11
C ALA A 702 -39.02 -31.61 4.69
N ILE A 703 -39.64 -30.59 4.10
CA ILE A 703 -41.01 -30.64 3.58
C ILE A 703 -41.14 -31.71 2.49
N LYS A 704 -40.19 -31.74 1.55
CA LYS A 704 -40.16 -32.71 0.46
C LYS A 704 -40.09 -34.14 0.99
N ARG A 705 -39.24 -34.44 1.96
CA ARG A 705 -39.11 -35.78 2.57
C ARG A 705 -40.41 -36.22 3.26
N LEU A 706 -41.04 -35.34 4.03
CA LEU A 706 -42.30 -35.65 4.72
C LEU A 706 -43.43 -35.92 3.71
N ARG A 707 -43.64 -35.00 2.75
CA ARG A 707 -44.69 -35.15 1.73
C ARG A 707 -44.47 -36.38 0.84
N THR A 708 -43.23 -36.66 0.44
CA THR A 708 -42.89 -37.84 -0.39
C THR A 708 -43.15 -39.16 0.36
N ALA A 709 -42.96 -39.18 1.68
CA ALA A 709 -43.26 -40.34 2.51
C ALA A 709 -44.76 -40.53 2.81
N GLY A 710 -45.62 -39.63 2.31
CA GLY A 710 -47.07 -39.66 2.54
C GLY A 710 -47.47 -39.21 3.95
N VAL A 711 -46.67 -38.34 4.57
CA VAL A 711 -47.01 -37.73 5.87
C VAL A 711 -47.97 -36.56 5.66
N ASP A 712 -49.05 -36.53 6.45
CA ASP A 712 -50.00 -35.40 6.49
C ASP A 712 -49.37 -34.24 7.27
N LEU A 713 -48.65 -33.37 6.56
CA LEU A 713 -48.00 -32.17 7.11
C LEU A 713 -49.00 -31.00 7.13
N GLU A 714 -49.55 -30.68 8.30
CA GLU A 714 -50.54 -29.62 8.49
C GLU A 714 -49.92 -28.23 8.36
N GLY A 715 -48.76 -28.01 8.98
CA GLY A 715 -48.08 -26.72 8.93
C GLY A 715 -46.82 -26.65 9.77
N GLY A 716 -46.33 -25.42 9.94
CA GLY A 716 -45.11 -25.14 10.67
C GLY A 716 -45.33 -24.46 12.03
N ILE A 717 -44.34 -24.59 12.91
CA ILE A 717 -44.25 -23.84 14.18
C ILE A 717 -42.91 -23.13 14.17
N PHE A 718 -42.91 -21.80 14.24
CA PHE A 718 -41.68 -21.01 14.22
C PHE A 718 -41.24 -20.67 15.65
N ASN A 719 -40.15 -21.27 16.09
CA ASN A 719 -39.68 -21.25 17.47
C ASN A 719 -38.44 -20.36 17.65
N GLY A 720 -38.21 -19.90 18.87
CA GLY A 720 -37.04 -19.12 19.25
C GLY A 720 -36.98 -17.75 18.58
N VAL A 721 -38.14 -17.13 18.31
CA VAL A 721 -38.19 -15.80 17.69
C VAL A 721 -37.61 -14.77 18.66
N PRO A 722 -36.64 -13.93 18.23
CA PRO A 722 -36.08 -12.90 19.09
C PRO A 722 -37.12 -11.81 19.36
N PRO A 723 -37.13 -11.21 20.56
CA PRO A 723 -38.15 -10.22 20.97
C PRO A 723 -38.13 -8.91 20.16
N LYS A 724 -37.16 -8.71 19.26
CA LYS A 724 -36.97 -7.49 18.44
C LYS A 724 -36.93 -7.75 16.93
N ALA A 725 -37.63 -8.77 16.42
CA ALA A 725 -37.67 -9.04 14.97
C ALA A 725 -38.42 -7.92 14.21
N ARG A 726 -37.75 -7.28 13.24
CA ARG A 726 -38.30 -6.25 12.34
C ARG A 726 -39.43 -6.88 11.49
N GLY A 727 -40.60 -6.22 11.44
CA GLY A 727 -41.69 -6.52 10.48
C GLY A 727 -43.03 -6.91 11.11
N TYR A 728 -43.03 -7.72 12.17
CA TYR A 728 -44.25 -8.23 12.83
C TYR A 728 -44.46 -7.69 14.26
N GLY A 729 -43.75 -6.61 14.59
CA GLY A 729 -43.74 -5.99 15.92
C GLY A 729 -45.09 -5.46 16.39
N ARG A 730 -46.13 -5.34 15.54
CA ARG A 730 -47.39 -4.73 15.96
C ARG A 730 -48.30 -5.68 16.77
N GLY A 731 -48.33 -6.97 16.42
CA GLY A 731 -49.09 -7.97 17.18
C GLY A 731 -48.34 -8.47 18.42
N TYR A 732 -47.02 -8.66 18.29
CA TYR A 732 -46.16 -9.11 19.38
C TYR A 732 -45.94 -8.01 20.43
N ALA A 733 -45.77 -6.75 20.03
CA ALA A 733 -45.75 -5.63 20.98
C ALA A 733 -47.10 -5.47 21.68
N ALA A 734 -48.23 -5.66 21.00
CA ALA A 734 -49.55 -5.57 21.63
C ALA A 734 -49.77 -6.65 22.70
N VAL A 735 -49.34 -7.90 22.47
CA VAL A 735 -49.42 -8.98 23.47
C VAL A 735 -48.42 -8.75 24.62
N HIS A 736 -47.19 -8.31 24.30
CA HIS A 736 -46.20 -7.97 25.33
C HIS A 736 -46.65 -6.77 26.18
N GLU A 737 -47.18 -5.71 25.57
CA GLU A 737 -47.71 -4.52 26.23
C GLU A 737 -48.91 -4.87 27.12
N TYR A 738 -49.84 -5.72 26.64
CA TYR A 738 -50.98 -6.20 27.43
C TYR A 738 -50.60 -7.10 28.61
N LEU A 739 -49.55 -7.92 28.49
CA LEU A 739 -49.07 -8.80 29.57
C LEU A 739 -48.10 -8.09 30.53
N SER A 740 -47.50 -6.96 30.12
CA SER A 740 -46.61 -6.14 30.94
C SER A 740 -47.33 -5.04 31.73
N ALA A 741 -48.60 -4.76 31.41
CA ALA A 741 -49.54 -3.96 32.20
C ALA A 741 -50.21 -4.80 33.27
#